data_AF-A0A1M7MA04-F1
#
_entry.id   AF-A0A1M7MA04-F1
#
_cell.length_a   1.000
_cell.length_b   1.000
_cell.length_c   1.000
_cell.angle_alpha   90.00
_cell.angle_beta   90.00
_cell.angle_gamma   90.00
#
_symmetry.space_group_name_H-M   'P 1'
#
loop_
_entity.id
_entity.type
_entity.pdbx_description
1 polymer ?
#
loop_
_entity_poly.entity_id
_entity_poly.type
_entity_poly.pdbx_seq_one_letter_code
_entity_poly.pdbx_strand_id
1 'polypeptide(L)'
;MFNMKTNIKKGLTISSLIAFGLLAGCSDDSSSVQSPATGDSGTDSAEATANICNADGYTGFYAADGATIMCLDANGSLAFWINPDGTIGTPVEEAPTSSAEADIPQDPGTTPLPPEDAPVIPSSASTTCDAGTATFLYKLANVSYYRDTDGATFFFDSDCNKQFLTEIVVSSSSETPAEKASSSSTTGDNPYKPTSSAGTETSSASVVPVVEPSNGNTPVITYAASGASVANNNNCVEVNGGEVVITCAGDYDFSGSYTGNDAQIRVYSPKSDSGVYLNLRGLTLTNNADAVIYVQMASKAFVVAKAGTENTLSDASTRTKAFTYVNANGETKVDTTGACIYAKDDLTIKGEGSLTVKGNYNNGIHTSNDLRFRGETTVNVTAKNNGLKGKGLVDIEKGTITVKATSGDGIKSDEYAVNGNDTVIVQGKGIVSITGGTIDITAGDDGIQAFNNIIFDAGTVKVNASNDGIHSEQNVQMNGGIISVSAGDDGIHADSALHLAGSTVNVEKAVEGMEAFYIFAEGGITATYGTDDGWNAAGGSADPGTSSGSQWGGFGGGGMQSSSKGYIVITGGYHYISASGNDIDVLDANGTAKQSGGVVIVEIPASSGGMGGGSRPGQSGSSGSCSTNMAGGLIDTDNGFTITGGVFLGFGSQTEEYPNCTATSYTAGTAYGSASAAFAPKGSGSMILYGGSVTSVAQVNTSGMQTVEFPNGLKYYYK
;
A
#
# COMPACT_ATOMS: atom_id res chain seq x y z
N MET A 1 -27.59 -59.18 31.31
CA MET A 1 -28.88 -59.68 30.77
C MET A 1 -29.09 -59.00 29.43
N PHE A 2 -29.54 -59.73 28.37
CA PHE A 2 -29.78 -59.25 26.98
C PHE A 2 -28.52 -58.65 26.26
N ASN A 3 -28.00 -59.12 25.11
CA ASN A 3 -28.44 -60.02 24.01
C ASN A 3 -29.61 -59.46 23.15
N MET A 4 -29.62 -59.47 21.81
CA MET A 4 -28.72 -59.98 20.73
C MET A 4 -28.61 -58.94 19.58
N LYS A 5 -27.66 -58.88 18.62
CA LYS A 5 -26.54 -59.74 18.14
C LYS A 5 -26.75 -60.66 16.88
N THR A 6 -27.41 -60.19 15.81
CA THR A 6 -27.50 -60.86 14.48
C THR A 6 -27.81 -59.89 13.31
N ASN A 7 -27.68 -60.20 12.02
CA ASN A 7 -26.63 -60.88 11.21
C ASN A 7 -27.10 -60.98 9.72
N ILE A 8 -26.23 -60.65 8.75
CA ILE A 8 -26.02 -61.29 7.43
C ILE A 8 -27.23 -61.60 6.50
N LYS A 9 -27.19 -61.10 5.25
CA LYS A 9 -27.36 -61.93 4.03
C LYS A 9 -26.80 -61.30 2.74
N LYS A 10 -26.56 -62.15 1.72
CA LYS A 10 -25.95 -61.83 0.40
C LYS A 10 -26.91 -62.18 -0.75
N GLY A 11 -26.65 -61.59 -1.93
CA GLY A 11 -27.06 -62.11 -3.25
C GLY A 11 -28.20 -61.31 -3.92
N LEU A 12 -28.39 -61.38 -5.25
CA LEU A 12 -27.55 -61.99 -6.31
C LEU A 12 -27.91 -61.37 -7.68
N THR A 13 -27.04 -61.55 -8.68
CA THR A 13 -27.11 -61.16 -10.11
C THR A 13 -28.47 -61.29 -10.83
N ILE A 14 -28.68 -60.48 -11.88
CA ILE A 14 -29.07 -60.91 -13.25
C ILE A 14 -28.90 -59.76 -14.27
N SER A 15 -28.79 -60.07 -15.58
CA SER A 15 -28.39 -59.15 -16.66
C SER A 15 -29.39 -59.10 -17.84
N SER A 16 -29.54 -57.92 -18.47
CA SER A 16 -30.03 -57.73 -19.86
C SER A 16 -29.72 -56.29 -20.32
N LEU A 17 -28.87 -56.05 -21.33
CA LEU A 17 -29.06 -56.16 -22.79
C LEU A 17 -29.83 -54.99 -23.46
N ILE A 18 -29.10 -54.25 -24.31
CA ILE A 18 -29.49 -53.61 -25.58
C ILE A 18 -30.57 -52.50 -25.57
N ALA A 19 -30.13 -51.29 -25.92
CA ALA A 19 -30.82 -50.42 -26.88
C ALA A 19 -29.76 -49.62 -27.69
N PHE A 20 -30.00 -49.42 -28.99
CA PHE A 20 -29.18 -48.57 -29.86
C PHE A 20 -29.96 -47.28 -30.14
N GLY A 21 -29.29 -46.12 -30.24
CA GLY A 21 -29.95 -44.85 -30.54
C GLY A 21 -28.98 -43.76 -30.95
N LEU A 22 -28.81 -43.56 -32.26
CA LEU A 22 -28.25 -42.33 -32.81
C LEU A 22 -29.38 -41.30 -32.92
N LEU A 23 -29.09 -40.04 -32.58
CA LEU A 23 -29.34 -38.88 -33.45
C LEU A 23 -28.61 -37.64 -32.90
N ALA A 24 -28.39 -36.66 -33.76
CA ALA A 24 -27.65 -35.44 -33.46
C ALA A 24 -28.57 -34.28 -33.06
N GLY A 25 -28.01 -33.29 -32.38
CA GLY A 25 -28.67 -32.02 -32.08
C GLY A 25 -27.72 -31.05 -31.38
N CYS A 26 -27.33 -29.98 -32.08
CA CYS A 26 -26.75 -28.79 -31.47
C CYS A 26 -27.88 -27.79 -31.21
N SER A 27 -27.85 -27.08 -30.08
CA SER A 27 -28.42 -25.73 -29.92
C SER A 27 -28.01 -25.16 -28.57
N ASP A 28 -27.93 -23.84 -28.49
CA ASP A 28 -27.45 -23.06 -27.35
C ASP A 28 -28.59 -22.56 -26.43
N ASP A 29 -28.22 -21.69 -25.49
CA ASP A 29 -29.02 -20.62 -24.85
C ASP A 29 -30.05 -20.88 -23.73
N SER A 30 -29.57 -20.56 -22.51
CA SER A 30 -30.02 -19.39 -21.72
C SER A 30 -31.19 -19.48 -20.72
N SER A 31 -31.01 -18.69 -19.65
CA SER A 31 -32.02 -18.03 -18.79
C SER A 31 -32.90 -18.86 -17.83
N SER A 32 -32.92 -18.46 -16.56
CA SER A 32 -34.09 -17.86 -15.91
C SER A 32 -33.74 -17.31 -14.52
N VAL A 33 -34.39 -16.21 -14.12
CA VAL A 33 -34.16 -15.45 -12.87
C VAL A 33 -35.29 -15.70 -11.88
N GLN A 34 -35.01 -15.73 -10.57
CA GLN A 34 -36.05 -15.49 -9.56
C GLN A 34 -35.55 -14.97 -8.19
N SER A 35 -36.22 -13.90 -7.74
CA SER A 35 -36.25 -13.31 -6.38
C SER A 35 -37.76 -13.06 -6.06
N PRO A 36 -38.22 -12.37 -4.97
CA PRO A 36 -37.55 -11.79 -3.79
C PRO A 36 -38.30 -12.08 -2.44
N ALA A 37 -37.85 -11.48 -1.31
CA ALA A 37 -38.64 -11.00 -0.13
C ALA A 37 -37.68 -10.67 1.06
N THR A 38 -37.38 -9.41 1.44
CA THR A 38 -38.16 -8.39 2.20
C THR A 38 -38.43 -8.67 3.70
N GLY A 39 -37.85 -7.84 4.58
CA GLY A 39 -38.11 -7.74 6.03
C GLY A 39 -37.46 -6.44 6.59
N ASP A 40 -38.02 -5.82 7.63
CA ASP A 40 -37.85 -4.37 7.92
C ASP A 40 -37.67 -4.02 9.42
N SER A 41 -36.85 -2.98 9.70
CA SER A 41 -36.58 -2.31 11.01
C SER A 41 -35.98 -3.20 12.13
N GLY A 42 -35.15 -2.73 13.08
CA GLY A 42 -34.68 -1.40 13.50
C GLY A 42 -34.58 -1.41 15.04
N THR A 43 -33.63 -0.79 15.75
CA THR A 43 -32.55 0.17 15.44
C THR A 43 -31.37 -0.11 16.39
N ASP A 44 -30.11 0.10 15.96
CA ASP A 44 -28.93 0.02 16.86
C ASP A 44 -28.07 1.29 16.77
N SER A 45 -27.22 1.53 17.78
CA SER A 45 -26.48 2.79 17.95
C SER A 45 -24.97 2.63 17.72
N ALA A 46 -24.53 3.08 16.54
CA ALA A 46 -23.17 3.51 16.23
C ALA A 46 -22.01 2.55 16.58
N GLU A 47 -21.75 1.60 15.67
CA GLU A 47 -20.36 1.23 15.36
C GLU A 47 -20.00 1.80 13.98
N ALA A 48 -18.81 2.38 13.86
CA ALA A 48 -18.33 2.96 12.61
C ALA A 48 -17.78 1.86 11.70
N THR A 49 -18.53 1.51 10.66
CA THR A 49 -18.04 0.64 9.58
C THR A 49 -16.88 1.32 8.85
N ALA A 50 -15.80 0.59 8.58
CA ALA A 50 -14.69 1.09 7.76
C ALA A 50 -15.23 1.47 6.37
N ASN A 51 -15.26 2.77 6.07
CA ASN A 51 -15.80 3.25 4.80
C ASN A 51 -14.79 3.01 3.68
N ILE A 52 -15.17 2.20 2.69
CA ILE A 52 -14.34 1.92 1.51
C ILE A 52 -14.12 3.15 0.62
N CYS A 53 -14.87 4.23 0.86
CA CYS A 53 -14.68 5.55 0.28
C CYS A 53 -13.85 6.51 1.14
N ASN A 54 -13.03 5.98 2.06
CA ASN A 54 -11.92 6.64 2.80
C ASN A 54 -12.19 7.98 3.53
N ALA A 55 -13.42 8.50 3.56
CA ALA A 55 -13.80 9.73 4.24
C ALA A 55 -15.27 9.71 4.70
N ASP A 56 -15.58 10.50 5.74
CA ASP A 56 -16.96 10.69 6.21
C ASP A 56 -17.79 11.50 5.20
N GLY A 57 -19.02 11.04 4.94
CA GLY A 57 -19.99 11.74 4.08
C GLY A 57 -20.06 11.23 2.63
N TYR A 58 -19.28 10.23 2.26
CA TYR A 58 -19.40 9.51 0.98
C TYR A 58 -19.94 8.09 1.18
N THR A 59 -20.80 7.63 0.28
CA THR A 59 -21.32 6.26 0.26
C THR A 59 -20.78 5.49 -0.95
N GLY A 60 -20.29 4.27 -0.72
CA GLY A 60 -19.76 3.39 -1.76
C GLY A 60 -20.83 2.53 -2.43
N PHE A 61 -20.80 2.49 -3.76
CA PHE A 61 -21.68 1.68 -4.59
C PHE A 61 -20.89 0.89 -5.62
N TYR A 62 -21.40 -0.26 -6.08
CA TYR A 62 -20.84 -0.91 -7.26
C TYR A 62 -21.27 -0.21 -8.56
N ALA A 63 -20.32 -0.02 -9.47
CA ALA A 63 -20.55 0.41 -10.84
C ALA A 63 -21.21 -0.70 -11.68
N ALA A 64 -21.56 -0.37 -12.92
CA ALA A 64 -22.18 -1.27 -13.89
C ALA A 64 -21.33 -2.51 -14.28
N ASP A 65 -20.03 -2.51 -13.99
CA ASP A 65 -19.14 -3.66 -14.17
C ASP A 65 -19.15 -4.65 -12.98
N GLY A 66 -19.77 -4.28 -11.86
CA GLY A 66 -19.82 -5.07 -10.62
C GLY A 66 -18.50 -5.16 -9.86
N ALA A 67 -17.49 -4.36 -10.21
CA ALA A 67 -16.14 -4.44 -9.65
C ALA A 67 -15.52 -3.07 -9.31
N THR A 68 -15.79 -2.03 -10.10
CA THR A 68 -15.41 -0.65 -9.80
C THR A 68 -16.32 -0.11 -8.69
N ILE A 69 -15.74 0.58 -7.71
CA ILE A 69 -16.46 1.18 -6.58
C ILE A 69 -16.63 2.67 -6.84
N MET A 70 -17.86 3.15 -6.84
CA MET A 70 -18.23 4.55 -7.03
C MET A 70 -18.52 5.20 -5.68
N CYS A 71 -17.78 6.26 -5.36
CA CYS A 71 -17.93 7.00 -4.11
C CYS A 71 -18.76 8.26 -4.35
N LEU A 72 -20.01 8.22 -3.88
CA LEU A 72 -20.99 9.29 -4.09
C LEU A 72 -21.12 10.17 -2.85
N ASP A 73 -21.22 11.49 -3.03
CA ASP A 73 -21.47 12.43 -1.93
C ASP A 73 -22.88 12.32 -1.35
N ALA A 74 -23.17 13.04 -0.27
CA ALA A 74 -24.51 13.11 0.33
C ALA A 74 -25.61 13.66 -0.61
N ASN A 75 -25.24 14.25 -1.75
CA ASN A 75 -26.14 14.66 -2.83
C ASN A 75 -26.16 13.65 -3.99
N GLY A 76 -25.59 12.45 -3.85
CA GLY A 76 -25.54 11.36 -4.83
C GLY A 76 -24.63 11.60 -6.04
N SER A 77 -23.73 12.56 -5.96
CA SER A 77 -22.81 13.01 -7.02
C SER A 77 -21.52 12.21 -6.93
N LEU A 78 -20.97 11.74 -8.06
CA LEU A 78 -19.70 11.03 -8.06
C LEU A 78 -18.57 11.99 -7.64
N ALA A 79 -17.87 11.67 -6.55
CA ALA A 79 -16.71 12.41 -6.10
C ALA A 79 -15.42 11.79 -6.66
N PHE A 80 -15.34 10.46 -6.63
CA PHE A 80 -14.28 9.64 -7.23
C PHE A 80 -14.77 8.19 -7.36
N TRP A 81 -14.00 7.36 -8.04
CA TRP A 81 -14.19 5.91 -8.07
C TRP A 81 -12.86 5.18 -7.82
N ILE A 82 -12.95 3.96 -7.33
CA ILE A 82 -11.82 3.05 -7.10
C ILE A 82 -11.97 1.89 -8.09
N ASN A 83 -11.01 1.76 -9.00
CA ASN A 83 -10.96 0.70 -9.99
C ASN A 83 -10.68 -0.67 -9.32
N PRO A 84 -10.92 -1.82 -9.99
CA PRO A 84 -10.72 -3.15 -9.40
C PRO A 84 -9.27 -3.48 -9.03
N ASP A 85 -8.30 -2.72 -9.56
CA ASP A 85 -6.87 -2.78 -9.22
C ASP A 85 -6.49 -1.91 -8.01
N GLY A 86 -7.41 -1.08 -7.50
CA GLY A 86 -7.20 -0.17 -6.37
C GLY A 86 -6.86 1.28 -6.77
N THR A 87 -6.67 1.58 -8.06
CA THR A 87 -6.38 2.95 -8.51
C THR A 87 -7.61 3.86 -8.40
N ILE A 88 -7.40 5.12 -8.00
CA ILE A 88 -8.47 6.10 -7.81
C ILE A 88 -8.60 6.98 -9.07
N GLY A 89 -9.79 7.00 -9.67
CA GLY A 89 -10.15 7.94 -10.74
C GLY A 89 -11.08 9.04 -10.23
N THR A 90 -10.90 10.27 -10.72
CA THR A 90 -11.74 11.43 -10.37
C THR A 90 -12.55 11.90 -11.59
N PRO A 91 -13.76 12.46 -11.40
CA PRO A 91 -14.52 13.03 -12.51
C PRO A 91 -13.80 14.25 -13.06
N VAL A 92 -13.42 14.18 -14.33
CA VAL A 92 -12.97 15.36 -15.07
C VAL A 92 -14.20 16.19 -15.39
N GLU A 93 -14.20 17.49 -15.03
CA GLU A 93 -15.29 18.41 -15.34
C GLU A 93 -15.35 18.66 -16.86
N GLU A 94 -16.17 17.90 -17.59
CA GLU A 94 -16.51 18.25 -18.97
C GLU A 94 -17.29 19.57 -18.98
N ALA A 95 -16.62 20.64 -19.41
CA ALA A 95 -17.24 21.95 -19.59
C ALA A 95 -18.49 21.82 -20.48
N PRO A 96 -19.66 22.34 -20.07
CA PRO A 96 -20.93 22.01 -20.70
C PRO A 96 -20.97 22.50 -22.16
N THR A 97 -20.95 21.54 -23.09
CA THR A 97 -21.12 21.80 -24.53
C THR A 97 -22.57 22.18 -24.80
N SER A 98 -22.87 23.47 -24.72
CA SER A 98 -24.22 24.01 -24.86
C SER A 98 -24.79 23.80 -26.27
N SER A 99 -25.58 22.74 -26.45
CA SER A 99 -26.43 22.49 -27.61
C SER A 99 -27.66 23.42 -27.66
N ALA A 100 -27.41 24.72 -27.49
CA ALA A 100 -28.38 25.78 -27.74
C ALA A 100 -28.07 26.41 -29.10
N GLU A 101 -28.79 25.99 -30.15
CA GLU A 101 -28.73 26.66 -31.45
C GLU A 101 -29.16 28.13 -31.27
N ALA A 102 -28.28 29.06 -31.61
CA ALA A 102 -28.59 30.48 -31.56
C ALA A 102 -29.44 30.87 -32.78
N ASP A 103 -30.65 31.40 -32.54
CA ASP A 103 -31.54 31.93 -33.56
C ASP A 103 -30.81 32.92 -34.49
N ILE A 104 -30.61 32.53 -35.76
CA ILE A 104 -30.19 33.44 -36.82
C ILE A 104 -31.47 34.08 -37.40
N PRO A 105 -31.60 35.42 -37.42
CA PRO A 105 -32.81 36.09 -37.91
C PRO A 105 -33.16 35.74 -39.36
N GLN A 106 -34.43 35.47 -39.62
CA GLN A 106 -34.95 35.20 -40.96
C GLN A 106 -34.94 36.45 -41.86
N ASP A 107 -34.61 36.26 -43.14
CA ASP A 107 -35.01 37.14 -44.25
C ASP A 107 -36.06 36.39 -45.12
N PRO A 108 -37.18 36.99 -45.53
CA PRO A 108 -38.37 36.23 -45.92
C PRO A 108 -38.59 36.04 -47.44
N GLY A 109 -38.63 34.78 -47.88
CA GLY A 109 -39.15 34.36 -49.20
C GLY A 109 -38.40 33.16 -49.79
N THR A 110 -39.02 32.22 -50.53
CA THR A 110 -40.40 32.14 -51.04
C THR A 110 -40.94 30.69 -51.03
N THR A 111 -42.21 30.49 -51.41
CA THR A 111 -43.00 29.24 -51.29
C THR A 111 -42.58 28.06 -52.20
N PRO A 112 -42.99 26.80 -51.89
CA PRO A 112 -42.29 25.58 -52.31
C PRO A 112 -42.92 24.78 -53.46
N LEU A 113 -42.18 23.77 -53.96
CA LEU A 113 -42.69 22.57 -54.66
C LEU A 113 -41.93 21.30 -54.20
N PRO A 114 -42.51 20.09 -54.31
CA PRO A 114 -41.97 18.84 -53.73
C PRO A 114 -41.40 17.88 -54.82
N PRO A 115 -41.21 16.56 -54.62
CA PRO A 115 -39.87 15.96 -54.54
C PRO A 115 -39.54 14.92 -55.64
N GLU A 116 -38.27 14.50 -55.73
CA GLU A 116 -37.87 13.23 -56.33
C GLU A 116 -36.68 12.61 -55.54
N ASP A 117 -36.46 11.30 -55.72
CA ASP A 117 -35.76 10.45 -54.75
C ASP A 117 -34.22 10.54 -54.73
N ALA A 118 -33.66 10.39 -53.53
CA ALA A 118 -32.30 9.91 -53.28
C ALA A 118 -32.35 8.80 -52.20
N PRO A 119 -31.52 7.73 -52.30
CA PRO A 119 -31.78 6.49 -51.57
C PRO A 119 -31.51 6.56 -50.07
N VAL A 120 -32.38 5.94 -49.29
CA VAL A 120 -32.19 5.72 -47.84
C VAL A 120 -30.99 4.80 -47.61
N ILE A 121 -29.91 5.35 -47.06
CA ILE A 121 -28.94 4.56 -46.29
C ILE A 121 -29.57 4.34 -44.91
N PRO A 122 -29.81 3.11 -44.45
CA PRO A 122 -30.32 2.88 -43.11
C PRO A 122 -29.24 3.26 -42.11
N SER A 123 -29.50 4.28 -41.29
CA SER A 123 -28.71 4.52 -40.09
C SER A 123 -28.88 3.32 -39.16
N SER A 124 -27.76 2.71 -38.75
CA SER A 124 -27.75 1.81 -37.60
C SER A 124 -28.16 2.63 -36.38
N ALA A 125 -29.40 2.43 -35.90
CA ALA A 125 -29.91 3.17 -34.76
C ALA A 125 -29.06 2.85 -33.53
N SER A 126 -28.35 3.86 -33.03
CA SER A 126 -27.92 3.84 -31.64
C SER A 126 -29.18 3.95 -30.79
N THR A 127 -29.58 2.85 -30.16
CA THR A 127 -30.71 2.82 -29.23
C THR A 127 -30.31 3.51 -27.94
N THR A 128 -30.40 4.83 -27.93
CA THR A 128 -30.36 5.61 -26.68
C THR A 128 -31.58 5.24 -25.84
N CYS A 129 -31.35 4.60 -24.70
CA CYS A 129 -32.41 4.23 -23.77
C CYS A 129 -33.14 5.49 -23.26
N ASP A 130 -34.47 5.45 -23.22
CA ASP A 130 -35.28 6.60 -22.80
C ASP A 130 -35.24 6.76 -21.27
N ALA A 131 -34.52 7.79 -20.80
CA ALA A 131 -34.42 8.15 -19.39
C ALA A 131 -35.70 8.87 -18.86
N GLY A 132 -36.64 9.24 -19.73
CA GLY A 132 -37.89 9.89 -19.36
C GLY A 132 -37.70 11.23 -18.67
N THR A 133 -37.96 11.28 -17.36
CA THR A 133 -37.81 12.50 -16.52
C THR A 133 -36.61 12.45 -15.58
N ALA A 134 -35.73 11.44 -15.72
CA ALA A 134 -34.53 11.32 -14.91
C ALA A 134 -33.44 12.33 -15.32
N THR A 135 -32.73 12.85 -14.33
CA THR A 135 -31.62 13.79 -14.50
C THR A 135 -30.34 13.00 -14.77
N PHE A 136 -29.64 13.29 -15.88
CA PHE A 136 -28.28 12.77 -16.10
C PHE A 136 -27.31 13.33 -15.05
N LEU A 137 -26.44 12.48 -14.51
CA LEU A 137 -25.43 12.89 -13.52
C LEU A 137 -24.03 12.96 -14.13
N TYR A 138 -23.54 11.84 -14.68
CA TYR A 138 -22.17 11.66 -15.17
C TYR A 138 -22.08 10.38 -16.02
N LYS A 139 -20.93 10.18 -16.65
CA LYS A 139 -20.62 9.01 -17.48
C LYS A 139 -19.29 8.39 -17.01
N LEU A 140 -19.29 7.09 -16.71
CA LEU A 140 -18.12 6.34 -16.23
C LEU A 140 -18.01 5.01 -16.98
N ALA A 141 -16.81 4.61 -17.40
CA ALA A 141 -16.55 3.39 -18.18
C ALA A 141 -17.48 3.23 -19.42
N ASN A 142 -17.77 4.35 -20.09
CA ASN A 142 -18.78 4.51 -21.15
C ASN A 142 -20.27 4.32 -20.78
N VAL A 143 -20.60 3.93 -19.55
CA VAL A 143 -21.98 3.86 -19.05
C VAL A 143 -22.44 5.23 -18.54
N SER A 144 -23.65 5.65 -18.92
CA SER A 144 -24.28 6.88 -18.43
C SER A 144 -25.14 6.61 -17.20
N TYR A 145 -24.99 7.46 -16.18
CA TYR A 145 -25.68 7.34 -14.90
C TYR A 145 -26.68 8.49 -14.72
N TYR A 146 -27.84 8.15 -14.18
CA TYR A 146 -29.01 9.01 -14.06
C TYR A 146 -29.59 8.95 -12.66
N ARG A 147 -30.38 9.94 -12.27
CA ARG A 147 -31.19 9.94 -11.04
C ARG A 147 -32.65 10.18 -11.36
N ASP A 148 -33.52 9.36 -10.80
CA ASP A 148 -34.96 9.54 -10.95
C ASP A 148 -35.55 10.58 -9.98
N THR A 149 -36.87 10.77 -10.10
CA THR A 149 -37.65 11.73 -9.30
C THR A 149 -37.72 11.39 -7.81
N ASP A 150 -37.42 10.14 -7.44
CA ASP A 150 -37.42 9.67 -6.05
C ASP A 150 -36.02 9.76 -5.41
N GLY A 151 -35.02 10.21 -6.18
CA GLY A 151 -33.65 10.45 -5.75
C GLY A 151 -32.70 9.27 -5.93
N ALA A 152 -33.16 8.14 -6.50
CA ALA A 152 -32.34 6.95 -6.67
C ALA A 152 -31.48 7.02 -7.93
N THR A 153 -30.18 6.72 -7.78
CA THR A 153 -29.23 6.68 -8.91
C THR A 153 -29.29 5.32 -9.60
N PHE A 154 -29.21 5.33 -10.94
CA PHE A 154 -29.33 4.14 -11.79
C PHE A 154 -28.54 4.29 -13.10
N PHE A 155 -28.37 3.19 -13.81
CA PHE A 155 -27.89 3.13 -15.20
C PHE A 155 -28.82 2.25 -16.06
N PHE A 156 -28.53 2.17 -17.36
CA PHE A 156 -29.18 1.23 -18.28
C PHE A 156 -28.18 0.15 -18.72
N ASP A 157 -28.63 -1.11 -18.72
CA ASP A 157 -27.87 -2.20 -19.33
C ASP A 157 -27.98 -2.20 -20.87
N SER A 158 -27.31 -3.15 -21.53
CA SER A 158 -27.28 -3.27 -23.00
C SER A 158 -28.64 -3.45 -23.66
N ASP A 159 -29.62 -3.95 -22.90
CA ASP A 159 -30.99 -4.21 -23.36
C ASP A 159 -31.96 -3.08 -22.94
N CYS A 160 -31.41 -1.97 -22.44
CA CYS A 160 -32.13 -0.81 -21.90
C CYS A 160 -33.02 -1.11 -20.67
N ASN A 161 -32.73 -2.14 -19.86
CA ASN A 161 -33.38 -2.27 -18.55
C ASN A 161 -32.75 -1.30 -17.54
N LYS A 162 -33.59 -0.75 -16.65
CA LYS A 162 -33.15 0.16 -15.58
C LYS A 162 -32.51 -0.65 -14.44
N GLN A 163 -31.21 -0.44 -14.22
CA GLN A 163 -30.44 -1.08 -13.15
C GLN A 163 -30.07 -0.04 -12.09
N PHE A 164 -30.53 -0.22 -10.85
CA PHE A 164 -30.18 0.64 -9.72
C PHE A 164 -28.80 0.25 -9.14
N LEU A 165 -28.06 1.22 -8.61
CA LEU A 165 -26.78 0.92 -7.97
C LEU A 165 -27.00 0.17 -6.65
N THR A 166 -26.14 -0.82 -6.37
CA THR A 166 -26.14 -1.54 -5.10
C THR A 166 -25.14 -0.90 -4.14
N GLU A 167 -25.62 -0.49 -2.97
CA GLU A 167 -24.80 0.05 -1.87
C GLU A 167 -23.91 -1.04 -1.26
N ILE A 168 -22.66 -0.70 -0.93
CA ILE A 168 -21.66 -1.62 -0.39
C ILE A 168 -21.85 -1.75 1.13
N VAL A 169 -22.72 -2.67 1.54
CA VAL A 169 -22.96 -2.99 2.96
C VAL A 169 -21.86 -3.93 3.48
N VAL A 170 -20.89 -3.37 4.20
CA VAL A 170 -19.76 -4.14 4.79
C VAL A 170 -20.24 -4.98 5.98
N SER A 171 -20.65 -6.22 5.72
CA SER A 171 -21.11 -7.15 6.75
C SER A 171 -19.98 -8.06 7.28
N SER A 172 -19.75 -8.00 8.60
CA SER A 172 -18.72 -8.80 9.27
C SER A 172 -19.21 -10.21 9.58
N SER A 173 -19.04 -11.17 8.66
CA SER A 173 -19.36 -12.59 8.91
C SER A 173 -18.31 -13.55 8.38
N SER A 174 -17.80 -14.42 9.28
CA SER A 174 -16.88 -15.51 8.96
C SER A 174 -17.62 -16.80 8.59
N GLU A 175 -17.19 -17.51 7.56
CA GLU A 175 -17.43 -18.96 7.46
C GLU A 175 -16.35 -19.69 6.62
N THR A 176 -16.28 -21.02 6.74
CA THR A 176 -15.19 -21.86 6.21
C THR A 176 -15.63 -22.76 5.04
N PRO A 177 -14.71 -23.15 4.12
CA PRO A 177 -15.07 -23.76 2.84
C PRO A 177 -15.40 -25.26 2.90
N ALA A 178 -16.03 -25.75 1.82
CA ALA A 178 -16.23 -27.17 1.53
C ALA A 178 -15.56 -27.57 0.20
N GLU A 179 -15.03 -28.78 0.11
CA GLU A 179 -14.10 -29.23 -0.94
C GLU A 179 -14.62 -30.48 -1.68
N LYS A 180 -14.42 -30.57 -3.01
CA LYS A 180 -13.92 -31.81 -3.66
C LYS A 180 -13.36 -31.62 -5.08
N ALA A 181 -12.34 -32.40 -5.44
CA ALA A 181 -11.62 -32.37 -6.72
C ALA A 181 -11.88 -33.59 -7.65
N SER A 182 -11.32 -33.59 -8.88
CA SER A 182 -10.30 -34.59 -9.32
C SER A 182 -10.06 -34.70 -10.85
N SER A 183 -8.77 -34.83 -11.27
CA SER A 183 -8.21 -35.62 -12.42
C SER A 183 -8.58 -35.32 -13.90
N SER A 184 -7.72 -35.53 -14.93
CA SER A 184 -6.26 -35.82 -15.02
C SER A 184 -5.72 -35.86 -16.49
N SER A 185 -4.37 -35.84 -16.66
CA SER A 185 -3.54 -36.45 -17.76
C SER A 185 -3.61 -35.94 -19.21
N THR A 186 -2.59 -35.97 -20.10
CA THR A 186 -1.08 -36.16 -20.15
C THR A 186 -0.61 -35.64 -21.57
N THR A 187 0.59 -35.79 -22.21
CA THR A 187 1.82 -36.61 -22.08
C THR A 187 2.98 -36.07 -22.97
N GLY A 188 4.27 -36.17 -22.55
CA GLY A 188 5.48 -36.20 -23.44
C GLY A 188 6.12 -34.85 -23.88
N ASP A 189 7.41 -34.76 -24.25
CA ASP A 189 8.54 -35.72 -24.14
C ASP A 189 9.95 -35.02 -24.22
N ASN A 190 11.04 -35.80 -24.12
CA ASN A 190 12.50 -35.51 -23.97
C ASN A 190 13.24 -34.99 -25.25
N PRO A 191 14.60 -34.73 -25.30
CA PRO A 191 15.71 -35.16 -24.40
C PRO A 191 16.94 -34.20 -24.14
N TYR A 192 17.92 -34.71 -23.36
CA TYR A 192 19.39 -34.44 -23.36
C TYR A 192 19.91 -33.24 -22.49
N LYS A 193 20.77 -33.32 -21.44
CA LYS A 193 21.82 -34.25 -20.89
C LYS A 193 23.28 -33.84 -21.30
N PRO A 194 24.38 -34.17 -20.56
CA PRO A 194 24.86 -33.44 -19.36
C PRO A 194 26.38 -33.10 -19.39
N THR A 195 26.89 -32.45 -18.33
CA THR A 195 28.32 -32.52 -17.95
C THR A 195 28.46 -32.74 -16.43
N SER A 196 29.52 -33.40 -15.97
CA SER A 196 29.65 -33.91 -14.60
C SER A 196 30.98 -33.59 -13.93
N SER A 197 30.93 -33.29 -12.63
CA SER A 197 32.01 -33.57 -11.67
C SER A 197 31.40 -34.14 -10.39
N ALA A 198 32.11 -35.04 -9.69
CA ALA A 198 31.57 -35.76 -8.54
C ALA A 198 32.23 -35.30 -7.23
N GLY A 199 31.39 -34.96 -6.24
CA GLY A 199 31.78 -34.81 -4.84
C GLY A 199 31.01 -35.84 -4.00
N THR A 200 31.69 -36.55 -3.11
CA THR A 200 31.11 -37.69 -2.37
C THR A 200 30.45 -37.22 -1.07
N GLU A 201 29.24 -36.66 -1.17
CA GLU A 201 28.44 -36.35 0.01
C GLU A 201 27.71 -37.58 0.57
N THR A 202 27.68 -37.69 1.90
CA THR A 202 27.05 -38.83 2.58
C THR A 202 25.59 -38.51 2.87
N SER A 203 24.71 -38.83 1.93
CA SER A 203 23.29 -38.51 2.00
C SER A 203 22.53 -39.34 3.05
N SER A 204 22.52 -38.84 4.29
CA SER A 204 21.44 -39.11 5.24
C SER A 204 20.12 -38.58 4.66
N ALA A 205 19.38 -39.44 3.95
CA ALA A 205 18.11 -39.08 3.35
C ALA A 205 17.13 -38.60 4.43
N SER A 206 16.71 -37.33 4.34
CA SER A 206 15.69 -36.78 5.23
C SER A 206 14.35 -37.43 4.90
N VAL A 207 13.91 -38.33 5.77
CA VAL A 207 12.56 -38.91 5.71
C VAL A 207 11.55 -37.78 5.98
N VAL A 208 10.45 -37.76 5.24
CA VAL A 208 9.33 -36.85 5.53
C VAL A 208 8.82 -37.16 6.94
N PRO A 209 8.70 -36.18 7.86
CA PRO A 209 8.25 -36.43 9.23
C PRO A 209 6.91 -37.17 9.27
N VAL A 210 6.75 -38.09 10.20
CA VAL A 210 5.50 -38.84 10.35
C VAL A 210 4.48 -37.97 11.08
N VAL A 211 3.33 -37.75 10.44
CA VAL A 211 2.21 -37.01 11.04
C VAL A 211 1.28 -37.99 11.74
N GLU A 212 1.37 -38.03 13.07
CA GLU A 212 0.49 -38.81 13.94
C GLU A 212 -0.60 -37.91 14.56
N PRO A 213 -1.80 -38.43 14.89
CA PRO A 213 -2.87 -37.63 15.48
C PRO A 213 -2.53 -37.19 16.90
N SER A 214 -2.79 -35.92 17.19
CA SER A 214 -2.57 -35.32 18.52
C SER A 214 -3.37 -36.02 19.61
N ASN A 215 -2.72 -36.30 20.75
CA ASN A 215 -3.38 -36.82 21.96
C ASN A 215 -4.03 -35.73 22.83
N GLY A 216 -3.93 -34.45 22.45
CA GLY A 216 -4.59 -33.32 23.12
C GLY A 216 -3.82 -32.69 24.29
N ASN A 217 -2.62 -33.20 24.64
CA ASN A 217 -1.75 -32.53 25.60
C ASN A 217 -1.11 -31.25 25.02
N THR A 218 -0.68 -30.35 25.89
CA THR A 218 0.24 -29.24 25.58
C THR A 218 1.68 -29.68 25.90
N PRO A 219 2.56 -29.88 24.91
CA PRO A 219 3.95 -30.26 25.16
C PRO A 219 4.74 -29.12 25.80
N VAL A 220 5.63 -29.48 26.72
CA VAL A 220 6.59 -28.57 27.35
C VAL A 220 7.99 -28.98 26.90
N ILE A 221 8.64 -28.12 26.13
CA ILE A 221 9.98 -28.29 25.60
C ILE A 221 10.96 -27.44 26.40
N THR A 222 11.95 -28.11 27.00
CA THR A 222 12.99 -27.46 27.82
C THR A 222 14.36 -27.72 27.21
N TYR A 223 15.05 -26.64 26.86
CA TYR A 223 16.42 -26.64 26.37
C TYR A 223 17.44 -26.51 27.51
N ALA A 224 18.46 -27.37 27.48
CA ALA A 224 19.61 -27.35 28.37
C ALA A 224 20.89 -27.62 27.58
N ALA A 225 22.05 -27.60 28.25
CA ALA A 225 23.36 -27.84 27.60
C ALA A 225 23.50 -29.20 26.88
N SER A 226 22.60 -30.16 27.16
CA SER A 226 22.51 -31.47 26.49
C SER A 226 21.61 -31.51 25.25
N GLY A 227 21.01 -30.37 24.85
CA GLY A 227 19.98 -30.29 23.81
C GLY A 227 18.58 -30.06 24.39
N ALA A 228 17.55 -30.39 23.60
CA ALA A 228 16.15 -30.28 24.00
C ALA A 228 15.66 -31.52 24.77
N SER A 229 14.55 -31.35 25.46
CA SER A 229 13.78 -32.42 26.12
C SER A 229 12.30 -32.07 26.09
N VAL A 230 11.41 -33.07 25.98
CA VAL A 230 9.96 -32.87 25.91
C VAL A 230 9.23 -33.61 27.03
N ALA A 231 8.39 -32.90 27.76
CA ALA A 231 7.37 -33.44 28.65
C ALA A 231 5.96 -33.23 28.04
N ASN A 232 4.98 -34.02 28.49
CA ASN A 232 3.59 -33.95 28.00
C ASN A 232 3.46 -34.03 26.46
N ASN A 233 4.31 -34.82 25.80
CA ASN A 233 4.32 -34.92 24.34
C ASN A 233 2.92 -35.30 23.80
N ASN A 234 2.46 -34.58 22.78
CA ASN A 234 1.14 -34.73 22.18
C ASN A 234 1.11 -35.76 21.04
N ASN A 235 2.19 -36.52 20.84
CA ASN A 235 2.55 -37.36 19.68
C ASN A 235 3.16 -36.59 18.50
N CYS A 236 3.07 -35.26 18.47
CA CYS A 236 3.51 -34.43 17.34
C CYS A 236 4.88 -33.76 17.56
N VAL A 237 5.64 -34.14 18.60
CA VAL A 237 6.99 -33.59 18.86
C VAL A 237 8.05 -34.68 18.75
N GLU A 238 8.92 -34.57 17.74
CA GLU A 238 10.16 -35.33 17.66
C GLU A 238 11.31 -34.47 18.23
N VAL A 239 12.27 -35.10 18.92
CA VAL A 239 13.44 -34.42 19.50
C VAL A 239 14.71 -35.19 19.15
N ASN A 240 15.69 -34.52 18.54
CA ASN A 240 16.97 -35.09 18.16
C ASN A 240 18.11 -34.09 18.46
N GLY A 241 18.78 -34.27 19.60
CA GLY A 241 19.77 -33.30 20.10
C GLY A 241 19.10 -31.97 20.42
N GLY A 242 19.53 -30.90 19.75
CA GLY A 242 18.89 -29.59 19.76
C GLY A 242 17.72 -29.42 18.78
N GLU A 243 17.53 -30.31 17.80
CA GLU A 243 16.45 -30.17 16.81
C GLU A 243 15.13 -30.67 17.40
N VAL A 244 14.09 -29.85 17.27
CA VAL A 244 12.72 -30.13 17.69
C VAL A 244 11.82 -29.99 16.47
N VAL A 245 11.15 -31.08 16.07
CA VAL A 245 10.24 -31.10 14.94
C VAL A 245 8.80 -31.17 15.43
N ILE A 246 7.95 -30.24 14.99
CA ILE A 246 6.51 -30.20 15.27
C ILE A 246 5.73 -30.62 14.04
N THR A 247 4.88 -31.63 14.15
CA THR A 247 4.14 -32.24 13.02
C THR A 247 2.63 -32.03 13.01
N CYS A 248 2.05 -31.30 13.99
CA CYS A 248 0.62 -30.96 14.01
C CYS A 248 0.32 -29.63 14.73
N ALA A 249 -0.87 -29.07 14.52
CA ALA A 249 -1.34 -27.86 15.20
C ALA A 249 -1.48 -27.99 16.73
N GLY A 250 -1.45 -26.86 17.42
CA GLY A 250 -1.60 -26.76 18.87
C GLY A 250 -0.63 -25.80 19.55
N ASP A 251 -0.67 -25.76 20.88
CA ASP A 251 0.23 -25.00 21.74
C ASP A 251 1.45 -25.82 22.16
N TYR A 252 2.63 -25.22 22.06
CA TYR A 252 3.91 -25.79 22.44
C TYR A 252 4.66 -24.77 23.32
N ASP A 253 4.91 -25.12 24.58
CA ASP A 253 5.61 -24.25 25.54
C ASP A 253 7.12 -24.49 25.47
N PHE A 254 7.91 -23.43 25.20
CA PHE A 254 9.37 -23.50 25.06
C PHE A 254 10.09 -22.68 26.13
N SER A 255 11.12 -23.25 26.76
CA SER A 255 11.95 -22.56 27.75
C SER A 255 13.40 -23.05 27.79
N GLY A 256 14.28 -22.33 28.49
CA GLY A 256 15.66 -22.73 28.73
C GLY A 256 16.64 -22.19 27.69
N SER A 257 17.83 -22.79 27.59
CA SER A 257 18.89 -22.27 26.72
C SER A 257 19.80 -23.34 26.14
N TYR A 258 20.17 -23.17 24.86
CA TYR A 258 21.05 -24.07 24.12
C TYR A 258 21.76 -23.37 22.95
N THR A 259 22.99 -23.82 22.66
CA THR A 259 23.81 -23.37 21.53
C THR A 259 24.39 -24.59 20.83
N GLY A 260 24.11 -24.74 19.52
CA GLY A 260 24.50 -25.93 18.75
C GLY A 260 24.29 -25.77 17.25
N ASN A 261 24.77 -26.72 16.45
CA ASN A 261 24.55 -26.75 14.99
C ASN A 261 23.15 -27.27 14.61
N ASP A 262 22.42 -27.74 15.60
CA ASP A 262 21.12 -28.41 15.55
C ASP A 262 20.04 -27.66 16.34
N ALA A 263 20.37 -26.51 16.95
CA ALA A 263 19.48 -25.71 17.80
C ALA A 263 18.33 -25.04 17.03
N GLN A 264 17.38 -25.85 16.56
CA GLN A 264 16.35 -25.47 15.60
C GLN A 264 14.98 -26.02 15.98
N ILE A 265 13.97 -25.16 15.96
CA ILE A 265 12.56 -25.52 16.03
C ILE A 265 12.02 -25.55 14.59
N ARG A 266 11.66 -26.73 14.09
CA ARG A 266 11.16 -26.93 12.73
C ARG A 266 9.68 -27.31 12.75
N VAL A 267 8.83 -26.54 12.08
CA VAL A 267 7.39 -26.80 11.99
C VAL A 267 7.04 -27.38 10.62
N TYR A 268 6.44 -28.56 10.62
CA TYR A 268 6.00 -29.33 9.45
C TYR A 268 4.56 -29.83 9.70
N SER A 269 3.66 -28.88 9.94
CA SER A 269 2.24 -29.16 10.22
C SER A 269 1.44 -29.14 8.91
N PRO A 270 0.49 -30.07 8.69
CA PRO A 270 -0.41 -30.02 7.53
C PRO A 270 -1.15 -28.68 7.40
N LYS A 271 -1.34 -28.21 6.16
CA LYS A 271 -2.09 -26.99 5.87
C LYS A 271 -3.60 -27.08 6.13
N SER A 272 -4.12 -28.28 6.38
CA SER A 272 -5.48 -28.54 6.84
C SER A 272 -5.76 -28.09 8.28
N ASP A 273 -4.71 -27.86 9.07
CA ASP A 273 -4.83 -27.67 10.51
C ASP A 273 -5.12 -26.20 10.88
N SER A 274 -5.39 -25.93 12.16
CA SER A 274 -5.75 -24.59 12.64
C SER A 274 -4.57 -23.62 12.81
N GLY A 275 -3.41 -24.11 13.27
CA GLY A 275 -2.19 -23.32 13.46
C GLY A 275 -1.29 -23.80 14.60
N VAL A 276 -0.01 -23.42 14.57
CA VAL A 276 1.01 -23.83 15.55
C VAL A 276 1.43 -22.64 16.41
N TYR A 277 1.33 -22.76 17.73
CA TYR A 277 1.66 -21.70 18.70
C TYR A 277 2.94 -22.05 19.46
N LEU A 278 4.03 -21.34 19.14
CA LEU A 278 5.34 -21.45 19.79
C LEU A 278 5.39 -20.47 20.97
N ASN A 279 4.99 -20.92 22.16
CA ASN A 279 4.89 -20.10 23.37
C ASN A 279 6.27 -19.99 24.04
N LEU A 280 6.96 -18.87 23.84
CA LEU A 280 8.32 -18.65 24.33
C LEU A 280 8.31 -18.11 25.76
N ARG A 281 8.95 -18.84 26.70
CA ARG A 281 8.95 -18.59 28.14
C ARG A 281 10.37 -18.53 28.71
N GLY A 282 11.16 -17.53 28.29
CA GLY A 282 12.56 -17.45 28.68
C GLY A 282 13.43 -18.39 27.85
N LEU A 283 13.22 -18.42 26.53
CA LEU A 283 13.97 -19.24 25.59
C LEU A 283 15.17 -18.46 25.03
N THR A 284 16.39 -19.01 25.16
CA THR A 284 17.60 -18.46 24.51
C THR A 284 18.27 -19.51 23.63
N LEU A 285 18.17 -19.36 22.31
CA LEU A 285 18.75 -20.31 21.34
C LEU A 285 19.77 -19.62 20.43
N THR A 286 20.90 -20.31 20.20
CA THR A 286 21.86 -19.94 19.16
C THR A 286 22.12 -21.13 18.23
N ASN A 287 21.69 -21.02 16.98
CA ASN A 287 21.99 -22.00 15.94
C ASN A 287 23.28 -21.60 15.22
N ASN A 288 24.25 -22.51 15.16
CA ASN A 288 25.56 -22.30 14.53
C ASN A 288 25.65 -22.78 13.06
N ALA A 289 24.59 -23.38 12.51
CA ALA A 289 24.57 -23.92 11.14
C ALA A 289 23.35 -23.53 10.28
N ASP A 290 22.24 -23.08 10.88
CA ASP A 290 20.99 -22.74 10.17
C ASP A 290 20.14 -21.71 10.96
N ALA A 291 18.86 -21.53 10.59
CA ALA A 291 17.87 -20.71 11.30
C ALA A 291 17.45 -21.32 12.65
N VAL A 292 16.98 -20.49 13.58
CA VAL A 292 16.53 -20.94 14.90
C VAL A 292 15.08 -21.43 14.88
N ILE A 293 14.21 -20.74 14.13
CA ILE A 293 12.84 -21.18 13.86
C ILE A 293 12.67 -21.31 12.35
N TYR A 294 12.20 -22.47 11.89
CA TYR A 294 11.89 -22.74 10.49
C TYR A 294 10.49 -23.35 10.36
N VAL A 295 9.54 -22.56 9.88
CA VAL A 295 8.20 -23.03 9.52
C VAL A 295 8.24 -23.50 8.06
N GLN A 296 8.54 -24.79 7.89
CA GLN A 296 8.63 -25.47 6.60
C GLN A 296 7.25 -25.69 5.98
N MET A 297 6.25 -25.97 6.82
CA MET A 297 4.84 -26.01 6.44
C MET A 297 3.95 -25.74 7.66
N ALA A 298 2.95 -24.88 7.50
CA ALA A 298 1.82 -24.75 8.40
C ALA A 298 0.59 -24.17 7.66
N SER A 299 -0.59 -24.27 8.27
CA SER A 299 -1.71 -23.38 7.95
C SER A 299 -1.38 -21.92 8.31
N LYS A 300 -0.79 -21.74 9.51
CA LYS A 300 -0.20 -20.50 10.03
C LYS A 300 0.58 -20.80 11.31
N ALA A 301 1.59 -19.97 11.61
CA ALA A 301 2.43 -20.11 12.79
C ALA A 301 2.43 -18.83 13.66
N PHE A 302 2.47 -19.01 14.97
CA PHE A 302 2.51 -17.93 15.95
C PHE A 302 3.76 -18.07 16.82
N VAL A 303 4.59 -17.03 16.88
CA VAL A 303 5.65 -16.89 17.89
C VAL A 303 5.10 -16.01 19.00
N VAL A 304 4.92 -16.60 20.18
CA VAL A 304 4.19 -15.98 21.29
C VAL A 304 5.14 -15.72 22.46
N ALA A 305 5.69 -14.50 22.56
CA ALA A 305 6.54 -14.10 23.68
C ALA A 305 5.67 -13.88 24.93
N LYS A 306 5.78 -14.77 25.93
CA LYS A 306 4.89 -14.72 27.10
C LYS A 306 5.27 -13.58 28.06
N ALA A 307 4.25 -12.98 28.68
CA ALA A 307 4.37 -11.86 29.61
C ALA A 307 5.46 -12.09 30.67
N GLY A 308 6.28 -11.06 30.91
CA GLY A 308 7.35 -11.12 31.91
C GLY A 308 8.52 -12.06 31.55
N THR A 309 8.70 -12.41 30.27
CA THR A 309 9.84 -13.23 29.81
C THR A 309 10.65 -12.53 28.72
N GLU A 310 11.96 -12.76 28.73
CA GLU A 310 12.90 -12.32 27.69
C GLU A 310 13.35 -13.52 26.87
N ASN A 311 13.25 -13.43 25.55
CA ASN A 311 13.55 -14.52 24.63
C ASN A 311 14.58 -14.03 23.61
N THR A 312 15.62 -14.82 23.32
CA THR A 312 16.71 -14.44 22.41
C THR A 312 16.99 -15.55 21.41
N LEU A 313 16.86 -15.25 20.12
CA LEU A 313 17.13 -16.17 19.03
C LEU A 313 18.27 -15.59 18.18
N SER A 314 19.30 -16.39 17.90
CA SER A 314 20.44 -16.01 17.05
C SER A 314 20.75 -17.13 16.07
N ASP A 315 20.77 -16.82 14.78
CA ASP A 315 21.10 -17.83 13.76
C ASP A 315 22.58 -17.79 13.33
N ALA A 316 22.94 -18.71 12.45
CA ALA A 316 24.28 -18.82 11.91
C ALA A 316 24.60 -17.69 10.93
N SER A 317 25.87 -17.39 10.69
CA SER A 317 26.31 -16.46 9.63
C SER A 317 26.36 -17.10 8.23
N THR A 318 26.09 -18.40 8.13
CA THR A 318 26.01 -19.21 6.91
C THR A 318 24.82 -20.17 6.99
N ARG A 319 24.57 -20.94 5.93
CA ARG A 319 23.64 -22.09 5.94
C ARG A 319 24.39 -23.34 5.54
N THR A 320 24.30 -24.39 6.35
CA THR A 320 24.88 -25.71 6.03
C THR A 320 23.85 -26.85 6.12
N LYS A 321 22.60 -26.57 6.45
CA LYS A 321 21.47 -27.49 6.22
C LYS A 321 20.79 -27.16 4.89
N ALA A 322 20.15 -28.17 4.31
CA ALA A 322 19.25 -28.03 3.17
C ALA A 322 18.06 -28.97 3.40
N PHE A 323 16.84 -28.46 3.23
CA PHE A 323 15.63 -29.15 3.66
C PHE A 323 14.83 -29.64 2.46
N THR A 324 14.59 -30.95 2.37
CA THR A 324 13.69 -31.52 1.36
C THR A 324 12.24 -31.47 1.82
N TYR A 325 11.34 -31.09 0.92
CA TYR A 325 9.90 -31.27 1.07
C TYR A 325 9.28 -31.72 -0.25
N VAL A 326 8.06 -32.26 -0.19
CA VAL A 326 7.24 -32.56 -1.38
C VAL A 326 6.22 -31.44 -1.52
N ASN A 327 6.15 -30.79 -2.68
CA ASN A 327 5.13 -29.75 -2.92
C ASN A 327 3.76 -30.35 -3.29
N ALA A 328 2.74 -29.51 -3.45
CA ALA A 328 1.39 -29.93 -3.82
C ALA A 328 1.31 -30.72 -5.15
N ASN A 329 2.31 -30.57 -6.03
CA ASN A 329 2.40 -31.28 -7.31
C ASN A 329 3.11 -32.65 -7.21
N GLY A 330 3.51 -33.08 -6.01
CA GLY A 330 4.26 -34.31 -5.78
C GLY A 330 5.77 -34.21 -6.08
N GLU A 331 6.29 -33.02 -6.32
CA GLU A 331 7.70 -32.80 -6.64
C GLU A 331 8.54 -32.62 -5.37
N THR A 332 9.66 -33.34 -5.27
CA THR A 332 10.68 -33.04 -4.25
C THR A 332 11.34 -31.70 -4.58
N LYS A 333 11.22 -30.72 -3.68
CA LYS A 333 11.96 -29.46 -3.69
C LYS A 333 12.99 -29.46 -2.56
N VAL A 334 14.04 -28.63 -2.73
CA VAL A 334 15.06 -28.36 -1.72
C VAL A 334 14.91 -26.90 -1.30
N ASP A 335 15.07 -26.62 -0.01
CA ASP A 335 14.94 -25.30 0.57
C ASP A 335 16.11 -24.93 1.50
N THR A 336 16.35 -23.63 1.65
CA THR A 336 17.33 -23.04 2.56
C THR A 336 16.69 -21.86 3.30
N THR A 337 17.02 -21.68 4.58
CA THR A 337 16.27 -20.78 5.46
C THR A 337 16.72 -19.32 5.34
N GLY A 338 15.81 -18.42 4.93
CA GLY A 338 16.17 -17.03 4.57
C GLY A 338 16.42 -16.05 5.72
N ALA A 339 16.19 -16.45 6.98
CA ALA A 339 16.25 -15.58 8.17
C ALA A 339 16.44 -16.37 9.48
N CYS A 340 16.63 -15.67 10.60
CA CYS A 340 16.73 -16.30 11.93
C CYS A 340 15.40 -16.95 12.39
N ILE A 341 14.30 -16.24 12.16
CA ILE A 341 12.94 -16.81 12.13
C ILE A 341 12.50 -16.81 10.67
N TYR A 342 12.43 -17.99 10.04
CA TYR A 342 12.00 -18.15 8.65
C TYR A 342 10.72 -18.97 8.53
N ALA A 343 9.80 -18.57 7.65
CA ALA A 343 8.58 -19.29 7.36
C ALA A 343 8.25 -19.32 5.86
N LYS A 344 7.65 -20.44 5.39
CA LYS A 344 7.00 -20.54 4.09
C LYS A 344 5.55 -20.05 4.10
N ASP A 345 4.92 -20.08 5.27
CA ASP A 345 3.52 -19.78 5.49
C ASP A 345 3.35 -18.61 6.48
N ASP A 346 2.13 -18.13 6.65
CA ASP A 346 1.79 -16.97 7.48
C ASP A 346 2.39 -17.04 8.89
N LEU A 347 3.00 -15.93 9.31
CA LEU A 347 3.74 -15.82 10.56
C LEU A 347 3.23 -14.64 11.39
N THR A 348 2.80 -14.91 12.62
CA THR A 348 2.35 -13.86 13.56
C THR A 348 3.26 -13.80 14.78
N ILE A 349 3.76 -12.61 15.11
CA ILE A 349 4.47 -12.31 16.35
C ILE A 349 3.47 -11.66 17.32
N LYS A 350 3.36 -12.18 18.55
CA LYS A 350 2.45 -11.61 19.56
C LYS A 350 2.82 -11.96 21.01
N GLY A 351 2.07 -11.40 21.95
CA GLY A 351 2.26 -11.56 23.39
C GLY A 351 2.71 -10.25 24.04
N GLU A 352 3.25 -10.37 25.25
CA GLU A 352 3.61 -9.26 26.16
C GLU A 352 5.05 -9.42 26.71
N GLY A 353 5.81 -10.36 26.14
CA GLY A 353 7.22 -10.58 26.46
C GLY A 353 8.16 -9.82 25.54
N SER A 354 9.46 -9.96 25.80
CA SER A 354 10.52 -9.49 24.91
C SER A 354 11.00 -10.61 23.99
N LEU A 355 11.28 -10.27 22.73
CA LEU A 355 11.84 -11.13 21.70
C LEU A 355 13.00 -10.41 20.98
N THR A 356 14.22 -10.86 21.23
CA THR A 356 15.43 -10.41 20.51
C THR A 356 15.78 -11.41 19.41
N VAL A 357 15.98 -10.93 18.19
CA VAL A 357 16.28 -11.75 16.99
C VAL A 357 17.56 -11.24 16.33
N LYS A 358 18.51 -12.14 16.07
CA LYS A 358 19.78 -11.84 15.39
C LYS A 358 19.88 -12.68 14.12
N GLY A 359 19.62 -12.02 12.98
CA GLY A 359 19.78 -12.54 11.62
C GLY A 359 21.19 -12.29 11.10
N ASN A 360 22.12 -13.14 11.48
CA ASN A 360 23.54 -13.05 11.14
C ASN A 360 23.83 -13.51 9.70
N TYR A 361 23.00 -14.40 9.14
CA TYR A 361 23.12 -14.85 7.74
C TYR A 361 22.61 -13.81 6.74
N ASN A 362 21.35 -13.40 6.92
CA ASN A 362 20.58 -12.61 5.96
C ASN A 362 19.53 -11.76 6.70
N ASN A 363 18.24 -12.13 6.62
CA ASN A 363 17.15 -11.35 7.24
C ASN A 363 16.95 -11.70 8.72
N GLY A 364 16.29 -10.82 9.48
CA GLY A 364 15.93 -11.04 10.88
C GLY A 364 14.73 -11.98 11.05
N ILE A 365 13.55 -11.49 10.68
CA ILE A 365 12.28 -12.24 10.64
C ILE A 365 11.75 -12.21 9.20
N HIS A 366 11.46 -13.37 8.61
CA HIS A 366 11.04 -13.45 7.21
C HIS A 366 9.97 -14.54 7.00
N THR A 367 8.82 -14.19 6.42
CA THR A 367 7.90 -15.16 5.81
C THR A 367 7.72 -14.91 4.32
N SER A 368 7.54 -16.01 3.57
CA SER A 368 7.21 -15.98 2.15
C SER A 368 5.73 -15.68 1.86
N ASN A 369 4.89 -15.54 2.90
CA ASN A 369 3.54 -14.97 2.84
C ASN A 369 3.49 -13.69 3.72
N ASP A 370 2.60 -13.66 4.72
CA ASP A 370 2.20 -12.48 5.48
C ASP A 370 2.76 -12.50 6.91
N LEU A 371 3.45 -11.42 7.29
CA LEU A 371 4.03 -11.18 8.60
C LEU A 371 3.14 -10.24 9.41
N ARG A 372 2.64 -10.67 10.58
CA ARG A 372 1.71 -9.88 11.40
C ARG A 372 2.20 -9.66 12.83
N PHE A 373 2.08 -8.45 13.36
CA PHE A 373 2.35 -8.11 14.76
C PHE A 373 1.03 -7.79 15.47
N ARG A 374 0.73 -8.54 16.53
CA ARG A 374 -0.63 -8.69 17.11
C ARG A 374 -0.65 -8.75 18.65
N GLY A 375 0.18 -7.95 19.30
CA GLY A 375 0.23 -7.82 20.78
C GLY A 375 1.35 -6.89 21.24
N GLU A 376 1.36 -6.54 22.52
CA GLU A 376 2.32 -5.62 23.15
C GLU A 376 3.71 -6.23 23.36
N THR A 377 4.25 -6.84 22.31
CA THR A 377 5.54 -7.52 22.31
C THR A 377 6.66 -6.52 22.10
N THR A 378 7.72 -6.60 22.90
CA THR A 378 8.96 -5.84 22.68
C THR A 378 9.85 -6.64 21.73
N VAL A 379 9.92 -6.25 20.46
CA VAL A 379 10.68 -6.95 19.42
C VAL A 379 11.94 -6.19 19.08
N ASN A 380 13.11 -6.82 19.25
CA ASN A 380 14.42 -6.23 18.95
C ASN A 380 15.09 -7.05 17.85
N VAL A 381 15.17 -6.52 16.64
CA VAL A 381 15.78 -7.20 15.48
C VAL A 381 17.11 -6.56 15.12
N THR A 382 18.13 -7.39 14.94
CA THR A 382 19.36 -7.02 14.22
C THR A 382 19.55 -8.01 13.08
N ALA A 383 19.68 -7.50 11.86
CA ALA A 383 19.78 -8.27 10.64
C ALA A 383 20.93 -7.76 9.78
N LYS A 384 21.57 -8.68 9.04
CA LYS A 384 22.58 -8.32 8.05
C LYS A 384 21.92 -7.64 6.85
N ASN A 385 20.92 -8.30 6.29
CA ASN A 385 20.02 -7.79 5.25
C ASN A 385 18.71 -7.31 5.94
N ASN A 386 17.56 -7.39 5.26
CA ASN A 386 16.26 -6.91 5.75
C ASN A 386 15.93 -7.30 7.21
N GLY A 387 15.46 -6.35 8.01
CA GLY A 387 15.03 -6.58 9.38
C GLY A 387 13.78 -7.44 9.47
N LEU A 388 12.66 -6.90 8.99
CA LEU A 388 11.36 -7.56 8.92
C LEU A 388 10.95 -7.75 7.45
N LYS A 389 10.58 -8.97 7.07
CA LYS A 389 10.06 -9.24 5.73
C LYS A 389 8.85 -10.15 5.74
N GLY A 390 7.75 -9.66 5.19
CA GLY A 390 6.58 -10.47 4.83
C GLY A 390 6.35 -10.25 3.36
N LYS A 391 6.71 -11.24 2.54
CA LYS A 391 6.71 -11.09 1.07
C LYS A 391 5.34 -10.59 0.59
N GLY A 392 4.27 -11.18 1.09
CA GLY A 392 2.89 -10.76 0.81
C GLY A 392 2.47 -9.50 1.56
N LEU A 393 2.75 -9.44 2.86
CA LEU A 393 2.29 -8.35 3.74
C LEU A 393 3.21 -8.22 4.95
N VAL A 394 3.53 -7.00 5.39
CA VAL A 394 3.93 -6.73 6.78
C VAL A 394 2.88 -5.83 7.44
N ASP A 395 2.33 -6.27 8.57
CA ASP A 395 1.15 -5.66 9.17
C ASP A 395 1.33 -5.53 10.69
N ILE A 396 1.37 -4.29 11.19
CA ILE A 396 1.74 -3.94 12.56
C ILE A 396 0.59 -3.21 13.27
N GLU A 397 -0.07 -3.93 14.18
CA GLU A 397 -1.23 -3.40 14.94
C GLU A 397 -0.82 -2.78 16.28
N LYS A 398 0.23 -3.29 16.93
CA LYS A 398 0.82 -2.80 18.20
C LYS A 398 2.15 -3.50 18.53
N GLY A 399 2.71 -3.17 19.70
CA GLY A 399 4.03 -3.60 20.15
C GLY A 399 5.06 -2.48 20.15
N THR A 400 6.25 -2.77 20.69
CA THR A 400 7.43 -1.88 20.62
C THR A 400 8.48 -2.58 19.79
N ILE A 401 8.79 -2.07 18.61
CA ILE A 401 9.60 -2.74 17.60
C ILE A 401 10.84 -1.88 17.30
N THR A 402 12.03 -2.44 17.52
CA THR A 402 13.30 -1.81 17.14
C THR A 402 14.01 -2.67 16.11
N VAL A 403 14.36 -2.09 14.97
CA VAL A 403 14.96 -2.80 13.83
C VAL A 403 16.30 -2.18 13.44
N LYS A 404 17.30 -3.03 13.23
CA LYS A 404 18.62 -2.64 12.72
C LYS A 404 19.03 -3.57 11.58
N ALA A 405 18.80 -3.12 10.35
CA ALA A 405 19.26 -3.79 9.14
C ALA A 405 20.58 -3.15 8.67
N THR A 406 21.55 -3.97 8.23
CA THR A 406 22.94 -3.51 8.05
C THR A 406 23.29 -3.16 6.59
N SER A 407 22.64 -3.81 5.62
CA SER A 407 22.85 -3.61 4.17
C SER A 407 21.58 -4.03 3.41
N GLY A 408 20.45 -3.45 3.81
CA GLY A 408 19.10 -3.82 3.40
C GLY A 408 18.09 -3.16 4.33
N ASP A 409 16.81 -3.43 4.08
CA ASP A 409 15.72 -2.60 4.56
C ASP A 409 15.36 -2.80 6.03
N GLY A 410 14.75 -1.79 6.66
CA GLY A 410 14.07 -1.99 7.94
C GLY A 410 12.90 -2.96 7.82
N ILE A 411 11.95 -2.66 6.94
CA ILE A 411 10.74 -3.44 6.69
C ILE A 411 10.52 -3.57 5.18
N LYS A 412 10.34 -4.80 4.65
CA LYS A 412 10.07 -5.06 3.21
C LYS A 412 8.82 -5.91 2.95
N SER A 413 8.05 -5.55 1.92
CA SER A 413 7.04 -6.42 1.30
C SER A 413 7.08 -6.34 -0.24
N ASP A 414 7.42 -7.44 -0.90
CA ASP A 414 7.83 -7.48 -2.32
C ASP A 414 7.11 -8.56 -3.16
N GLU A 415 5.83 -8.81 -2.89
CA GLU A 415 5.00 -9.71 -3.70
C GLU A 415 4.27 -8.99 -4.83
N TYR A 416 4.72 -9.29 -6.04
CA TYR A 416 4.12 -8.96 -7.32
C TYR A 416 3.98 -10.20 -8.20
N ALA A 417 3.18 -10.09 -9.26
CA ALA A 417 3.13 -11.04 -10.37
C ALA A 417 3.88 -10.47 -11.59
N VAL A 418 4.29 -11.33 -12.51
CA VAL A 418 4.90 -10.92 -13.79
C VAL A 418 4.03 -11.40 -14.93
N ASN A 419 3.65 -10.49 -15.83
CA ASN A 419 2.88 -10.78 -17.04
C ASN A 419 3.70 -10.36 -18.27
N GLY A 420 4.34 -11.32 -18.93
CA GLY A 420 5.28 -11.02 -20.02
C GLY A 420 6.54 -10.32 -19.49
N ASN A 421 6.68 -9.04 -19.79
CA ASN A 421 7.76 -8.19 -19.27
C ASN A 421 7.33 -7.32 -18.08
N ASP A 422 6.02 -7.19 -17.84
CA ASP A 422 5.45 -6.17 -16.97
C ASP A 422 5.22 -6.75 -15.56
N THR A 423 5.48 -5.95 -14.53
CA THR A 423 5.09 -6.27 -13.15
C THR A 423 3.61 -5.93 -12.94
N VAL A 424 2.92 -6.72 -12.13
CA VAL A 424 1.48 -6.60 -11.89
C VAL A 424 1.20 -6.74 -10.40
N ILE A 425 0.39 -5.84 -9.85
CA ILE A 425 -0.09 -5.89 -8.47
C ILE A 425 -0.85 -7.20 -8.23
N VAL A 426 -0.50 -7.90 -7.14
CA VAL A 426 -1.31 -9.00 -6.62
C VAL A 426 -2.22 -8.43 -5.53
N GLN A 427 -3.54 -8.64 -5.66
CA GLN A 427 -4.53 -8.04 -4.76
C GLN A 427 -4.24 -8.38 -3.29
N GLY A 428 -4.15 -7.35 -2.45
CA GLY A 428 -3.84 -7.49 -1.03
C GLY A 428 -2.41 -7.94 -0.71
N LYS A 429 -1.47 -7.81 -1.66
CA LYS A 429 -0.06 -8.22 -1.52
C LYS A 429 0.94 -7.13 -1.96
N GLY A 430 2.18 -7.23 -1.47
CA GLY A 430 3.22 -6.22 -1.64
C GLY A 430 3.03 -5.02 -0.71
N ILE A 431 2.44 -5.23 0.47
CA ILE A 431 1.91 -4.16 1.34
C ILE A 431 2.68 -4.07 2.67
N VAL A 432 2.94 -2.86 3.14
CA VAL A 432 3.25 -2.59 4.56
C VAL A 432 2.13 -1.77 5.16
N SER A 433 1.52 -2.24 6.26
CA SER A 433 0.44 -1.56 6.97
C SER A 433 0.80 -1.37 8.45
N ILE A 434 0.63 -0.15 8.95
CA ILE A 434 0.94 0.25 10.31
C ILE A 434 -0.30 0.91 10.92
N THR A 435 -1.02 0.12 11.72
CA THR A 435 -2.25 0.50 12.43
C THR A 435 -2.00 0.74 13.93
N GLY A 436 -0.74 0.73 14.37
CA GLY A 436 -0.35 1.09 15.73
C GLY A 436 1.08 0.70 16.12
N GLY A 437 1.38 0.82 17.42
CA GLY A 437 2.68 0.49 18.01
C GLY A 437 3.71 1.62 17.96
N THR A 438 4.89 1.34 18.53
CA THR A 438 6.06 2.23 18.54
C THR A 438 7.20 1.55 17.80
N ILE A 439 7.72 2.17 16.76
CA ILE A 439 8.65 1.57 15.79
C ILE A 439 9.88 2.46 15.62
N ASP A 440 11.09 1.90 15.78
CA ASP A 440 12.37 2.60 15.60
C ASP A 440 13.28 1.80 14.65
N ILE A 441 13.56 2.37 13.47
CA ILE A 441 14.25 1.70 12.35
C ILE A 441 15.58 2.38 12.09
N THR A 442 16.64 1.58 12.01
CA THR A 442 17.90 1.93 11.34
C THR A 442 18.13 0.96 10.18
N ALA A 443 18.29 1.47 8.97
CA ALA A 443 18.49 0.67 7.77
C ALA A 443 19.78 1.02 7.02
N GLY A 444 20.38 0.02 6.38
CA GLY A 444 21.54 0.16 5.49
C GLY A 444 21.16 0.38 4.02
N ASP A 445 19.86 0.48 3.76
CA ASP A 445 19.18 0.71 2.49
C ASP A 445 17.90 1.49 2.89
N ASP A 446 16.71 1.12 2.40
CA ASP A 446 15.43 1.76 2.73
C ASP A 446 14.96 1.56 4.17
N GLY A 447 14.28 2.54 4.75
CA GLY A 447 13.62 2.40 6.05
C GLY A 447 12.44 1.43 6.00
N ILE A 448 11.49 1.70 5.12
CA ILE A 448 10.30 0.87 4.84
C ILE A 448 10.09 0.84 3.33
N GLN A 449 10.09 -0.35 2.72
CA GLN A 449 9.86 -0.53 1.28
C GLN A 449 8.69 -1.48 1.01
N ALA A 450 7.83 -1.13 0.05
CA ALA A 450 6.72 -1.99 -0.38
C ALA A 450 6.42 -1.90 -1.88
N PHE A 451 6.15 -3.03 -2.53
CA PHE A 451 5.85 -3.04 -3.97
C PHE A 451 4.53 -2.33 -4.36
N ASN A 452 3.53 -2.33 -3.48
CA ASN A 452 2.16 -1.91 -3.83
C ASN A 452 1.65 -0.74 -2.99
N ASN A 453 1.76 -0.84 -1.67
CA ASN A 453 1.21 0.16 -0.76
C ASN A 453 1.97 0.19 0.57
N ILE A 454 2.33 1.38 1.04
CA ILE A 454 2.65 1.63 2.46
C ILE A 454 1.50 2.43 3.07
N ILE A 455 0.92 1.95 4.18
CA ILE A 455 -0.27 2.55 4.81
C ILE A 455 0.01 2.82 6.29
N PHE A 456 -0.12 4.07 6.72
CA PHE A 456 -0.02 4.50 8.11
C PHE A 456 -1.38 5.03 8.59
N ASP A 457 -2.12 4.22 9.36
CA ASP A 457 -3.37 4.65 10.00
C ASP A 457 -3.13 5.16 11.42
N ALA A 458 -2.11 4.63 12.12
CA ALA A 458 -1.73 5.07 13.45
C ALA A 458 -0.28 4.68 13.80
N GLY A 459 0.09 4.83 15.08
CA GLY A 459 1.40 4.45 15.62
C GLY A 459 2.37 5.62 15.78
N THR A 460 3.59 5.31 16.21
CA THR A 460 4.71 6.25 16.30
C THR A 460 5.93 5.60 15.67
N VAL A 461 6.36 6.13 14.53
CA VAL A 461 7.39 5.53 13.68
C VAL A 461 8.58 6.47 13.54
N LYS A 462 9.78 5.96 13.78
CA LYS A 462 11.03 6.65 13.51
C LYS A 462 11.85 5.86 12.49
N VAL A 463 12.36 6.55 11.49
CA VAL A 463 13.23 6.01 10.44
C VAL A 463 14.56 6.76 10.39
N ASN A 464 15.65 6.01 10.36
CA ASN A 464 16.97 6.48 9.93
C ASN A 464 17.49 5.52 8.83
N ALA A 465 17.30 5.89 7.57
CA ALA A 465 17.67 5.11 6.40
C ALA A 465 19.03 5.53 5.81
N SER A 466 19.58 4.69 4.93
CA SER A 466 20.79 5.00 4.14
C SER A 466 20.49 5.22 2.67
N ASN A 467 19.37 4.68 2.18
CA ASN A 467 18.65 5.10 0.99
C ASN A 467 17.37 5.84 1.46
N ASP A 468 16.19 5.52 0.93
CA ASP A 468 14.95 6.23 1.20
C ASP A 468 14.35 5.94 2.59
N GLY A 469 13.64 6.91 3.15
CA GLY A 469 12.92 6.75 4.42
C GLY A 469 11.75 5.78 4.29
N ILE A 470 10.88 6.05 3.34
CA ILE A 470 9.63 5.31 3.07
C ILE A 470 9.48 5.28 1.54
N HIS A 471 9.64 4.12 0.90
CA HIS A 471 9.55 3.97 -0.56
C HIS A 471 8.48 2.95 -0.95
N SER A 472 7.56 3.34 -1.85
CA SER A 472 6.74 2.35 -2.54
C SER A 472 6.84 2.48 -4.06
N GLU A 473 7.02 1.35 -4.74
CA GLU A 473 7.00 1.22 -6.21
C GLU A 473 5.64 1.59 -6.82
N GLN A 474 4.66 2.00 -6.00
CA GLN A 474 3.31 2.43 -6.35
C GLN A 474 2.82 3.55 -5.39
N ASN A 475 2.31 3.23 -4.19
CA ASN A 475 1.54 4.20 -3.37
C ASN A 475 1.97 4.29 -1.89
N VAL A 476 1.87 5.48 -1.31
CA VAL A 476 2.04 5.72 0.13
C VAL A 476 0.82 6.50 0.68
N GLN A 477 0.19 5.96 1.73
CA GLN A 477 -1.00 6.52 2.38
C GLN A 477 -0.69 6.91 3.83
N MET A 478 -0.78 8.22 4.12
CA MET A 478 -0.43 8.83 5.40
C MET A 478 -1.71 9.30 6.11
N ASN A 479 -2.54 8.32 6.52
CA ASN A 479 -3.87 8.50 7.10
C ASN A 479 -3.84 8.93 8.58
N GLY A 480 -2.79 8.58 9.32
CA GLY A 480 -2.65 8.89 10.74
C GLY A 480 -1.29 8.52 11.33
N GLY A 481 -1.18 8.60 12.65
CA GLY A 481 0.07 8.34 13.39
C GLY A 481 1.08 9.50 13.38
N ILE A 482 2.23 9.27 14.00
CA ILE A 482 3.35 10.23 14.12
C ILE A 482 4.59 9.60 13.49
N ILE A 483 5.18 10.23 12.47
CA ILE A 483 6.28 9.70 11.67
C ILE A 483 7.43 10.72 11.66
N SER A 484 8.65 10.29 11.99
CA SER A 484 9.89 11.09 11.86
C SER A 484 10.92 10.34 11.02
N VAL A 485 11.48 11.00 10.00
CA VAL A 485 12.36 10.41 8.99
C VAL A 485 13.67 11.18 8.87
N SER A 486 14.77 10.46 8.81
CA SER A 486 16.05 10.92 8.25
C SER A 486 16.51 9.90 7.20
N ALA A 487 16.65 10.32 5.95
CA ALA A 487 16.99 9.48 4.81
C ALA A 487 18.40 9.76 4.27
N GLY A 488 18.89 8.87 3.40
CA GLY A 488 20.06 9.07 2.54
C GLY A 488 19.68 9.94 1.35
N ASP A 489 18.86 9.35 0.47
CA ASP A 489 18.02 10.02 -0.54
C ASP A 489 16.69 10.47 0.13
N ASP A 490 15.53 9.95 -0.24
CA ASP A 490 14.26 10.68 -0.07
C ASP A 490 13.53 10.46 1.25
N GLY A 491 12.77 11.48 1.68
CA GLY A 491 11.98 11.43 2.90
C GLY A 491 10.83 10.43 2.79
N ILE A 492 10.03 10.57 1.73
CA ILE A 492 8.97 9.65 1.32
C ILE A 492 8.92 9.65 -0.21
N HIS A 493 9.05 8.48 -0.83
CA HIS A 493 9.03 8.28 -2.28
C HIS A 493 7.85 7.37 -2.67
N ALA A 494 7.09 7.74 -3.70
CA ALA A 494 6.03 6.91 -4.26
C ALA A 494 5.93 7.03 -5.79
N ASP A 495 6.35 6.00 -6.54
CA ASP A 495 6.37 6.00 -8.02
C ASP A 495 5.04 6.37 -8.71
N SER A 496 3.91 6.25 -8.00
CA SER A 496 2.59 6.69 -8.45
C SER A 496 2.02 7.80 -7.55
N ALA A 497 1.63 7.50 -6.30
CA ALA A 497 0.87 8.46 -5.49
C ALA A 497 1.21 8.49 -3.99
N LEU A 498 1.38 9.70 -3.45
CA LEU A 498 1.50 10.00 -2.03
C LEU A 498 0.25 10.75 -1.54
N HIS A 499 -0.49 10.13 -0.61
CA HIS A 499 -1.64 10.74 0.06
C HIS A 499 -1.30 11.18 1.48
N LEU A 500 -1.45 12.47 1.77
CA LEU A 500 -1.27 13.08 3.09
C LEU A 500 -2.65 13.40 3.68
N ALA A 501 -3.32 12.41 4.27
CA ALA A 501 -4.71 12.54 4.72
C ALA A 501 -4.87 12.86 6.22
N GLY A 502 -3.95 12.44 7.08
CA GLY A 502 -4.08 12.67 8.53
C GLY A 502 -2.83 12.47 9.40
N SER A 503 -1.73 11.91 8.88
CA SER A 503 -0.50 11.73 9.65
C SER A 503 0.15 13.05 10.12
N THR A 504 0.89 12.95 11.23
CA THR A 504 1.84 13.97 11.66
C THR A 504 3.24 13.55 11.19
N VAL A 505 3.84 14.27 10.24
CA VAL A 505 5.06 13.85 9.52
C VAL A 505 6.19 14.86 9.67
N ASN A 506 7.41 14.36 9.95
CA ASN A 506 8.61 15.16 10.12
C ASN A 506 9.77 14.57 9.30
N VAL A 507 10.11 15.16 8.16
CA VAL A 507 11.32 14.80 7.41
C VAL A 507 12.45 15.72 7.86
N GLU A 508 13.35 15.18 8.68
CA GLU A 508 14.46 15.88 9.32
C GLU A 508 15.63 16.11 8.35
N LYS A 509 15.82 15.17 7.41
CA LYS A 509 16.81 15.18 6.34
C LYS A 509 16.36 14.25 5.22
N ALA A 510 16.41 14.72 3.98
CA ALA A 510 16.37 13.93 2.76
C ALA A 510 17.21 14.60 1.66
N VAL A 511 17.31 13.99 0.46
CA VAL A 511 17.59 14.72 -0.78
C VAL A 511 16.32 15.45 -1.17
N GLU A 512 15.24 14.74 -1.48
CA GLU A 512 13.92 15.33 -1.70
C GLU A 512 13.02 15.11 -0.48
N GLY A 513 12.34 16.16 -0.02
CA GLY A 513 11.53 16.10 1.19
C GLY A 513 10.38 15.08 1.08
N MET A 514 9.74 15.01 -0.08
CA MET A 514 8.80 13.97 -0.53
C MET A 514 8.81 13.95 -2.08
N GLU A 515 8.96 12.79 -2.73
CA GLU A 515 8.75 12.61 -4.18
C GLU A 515 7.52 11.72 -4.45
N ALA A 516 6.66 12.12 -5.40
CA ALA A 516 5.72 11.20 -6.06
C ALA A 516 5.20 11.76 -7.38
N PHE A 517 4.80 10.92 -8.34
CA PHE A 517 4.14 11.42 -9.56
C PHE A 517 2.82 12.16 -9.25
N TYR A 518 2.10 11.78 -8.19
CA TYR A 518 0.97 12.53 -7.63
C TYR A 518 1.16 12.76 -6.12
N ILE A 519 1.15 14.01 -5.66
CA ILE A 519 1.08 14.36 -4.23
C ILE A 519 -0.28 14.97 -3.90
N PHE A 520 -1.07 14.26 -3.09
CA PHE A 520 -2.38 14.69 -2.61
C PHE A 520 -2.28 15.11 -1.13
N ALA A 521 -2.43 16.41 -0.87
CA ALA A 521 -2.37 16.99 0.48
C ALA A 521 -3.77 17.31 1.00
N GLU A 522 -4.37 16.33 1.65
CA GLU A 522 -5.79 16.29 2.04
C GLU A 522 -6.01 16.64 3.51
N GLY A 523 -4.99 16.45 4.35
CA GLY A 523 -5.05 16.63 5.80
C GLY A 523 -3.69 16.48 6.49
N GLY A 524 -3.72 16.13 7.77
CA GLY A 524 -2.52 15.94 8.60
C GLY A 524 -1.74 17.21 8.92
N ILE A 525 -0.51 17.02 9.43
CA ILE A 525 0.45 18.10 9.72
C ILE A 525 1.84 17.64 9.27
N THR A 526 2.46 18.34 8.33
CA THR A 526 3.80 17.98 7.82
C THR A 526 4.84 19.08 8.07
N ALA A 527 6.06 18.66 8.35
CA ALA A 527 7.28 19.46 8.28
C ALA A 527 8.29 18.71 7.41
N THR A 528 8.68 19.25 6.26
CA THR A 528 9.70 18.64 5.39
C THR A 528 10.94 19.51 5.20
N TYR A 529 12.06 18.83 4.94
CA TYR A 529 13.34 19.43 4.62
C TYR A 529 14.09 18.56 3.60
N GLY A 530 14.26 19.08 2.38
CA GLY A 530 15.14 18.53 1.34
C GLY A 530 16.50 19.25 1.25
N THR A 531 17.47 18.58 0.64
CA THR A 531 18.73 19.21 0.19
C THR A 531 18.79 19.47 -1.30
N ASP A 532 17.98 18.78 -2.12
CA ASP A 532 17.41 19.41 -3.31
C ASP A 532 15.97 19.87 -2.95
N ASP A 533 14.92 19.21 -3.43
CA ASP A 533 13.56 19.78 -3.41
C ASP A 533 12.76 19.55 -2.12
N GLY A 534 11.80 20.47 -1.87
CA GLY A 534 10.99 20.46 -0.64
C GLY A 534 9.84 19.46 -0.68
N TRP A 535 9.12 19.46 -1.80
CA TRP A 535 8.22 18.42 -2.33
C TRP A 535 8.44 18.41 -3.85
N ASN A 536 8.63 17.24 -4.44
CA ASN A 536 8.83 17.05 -5.87
C ASN A 536 7.69 16.23 -6.47
N ALA A 537 7.09 16.72 -7.55
CA ALA A 537 6.20 15.93 -8.39
C ALA A 537 6.78 15.77 -9.81
N ALA A 538 7.76 14.87 -9.94
CA ALA A 538 8.47 14.58 -11.18
C ALA A 538 8.47 13.11 -11.59
N GLY A 539 9.33 12.28 -10.98
CA GLY A 539 9.63 10.92 -11.37
C GLY A 539 8.49 9.94 -11.10
N GLY A 540 8.55 8.79 -11.76
CA GLY A 540 7.58 7.71 -11.56
C GLY A 540 7.18 6.97 -12.83
N SER A 541 6.65 5.75 -12.67
CA SER A 541 6.19 4.91 -13.78
C SER A 541 4.78 5.28 -14.24
N ALA A 542 4.67 6.41 -14.94
CA ALA A 542 3.39 6.90 -15.47
C ALA A 542 2.66 5.89 -16.38
N ASP A 543 1.36 5.71 -16.08
CA ASP A 543 0.34 4.90 -16.80
C ASP A 543 0.62 3.38 -16.90
N PRO A 544 -0.30 2.50 -16.44
CA PRO A 544 -0.24 1.05 -16.66
C PRO A 544 -0.58 0.69 -18.12
N GLY A 545 0.29 1.11 -19.03
CA GLY A 545 0.13 1.04 -20.48
C GLY A 545 1.31 1.65 -21.24
N THR A 546 2.10 2.54 -20.62
CA THR A 546 3.34 3.09 -21.19
C THR A 546 4.56 2.33 -20.67
N SER A 547 5.00 1.34 -21.45
CA SER A 547 6.20 0.53 -21.16
C SER A 547 7.51 1.32 -21.41
N SER A 548 7.75 2.33 -20.58
CA SER A 548 8.96 3.15 -20.54
C SER A 548 9.48 3.31 -19.10
N GLY A 549 9.84 2.19 -18.46
CA GLY A 549 10.50 2.21 -17.16
C GLY A 549 11.82 2.98 -17.23
N SER A 550 11.86 4.16 -16.62
CA SER A 550 12.99 5.09 -16.68
C SER A 550 14.01 4.79 -15.59
N GLN A 551 14.64 3.62 -15.66
CA GLN A 551 15.77 3.26 -14.79
C GLN A 551 16.99 4.14 -15.15
N TRP A 552 17.13 5.31 -14.53
CA TRP A 552 18.06 6.37 -14.97
C TRP A 552 19.12 6.85 -13.96
N GLY A 553 19.53 6.00 -13.03
CA GLY A 553 20.79 6.19 -12.29
C GLY A 553 22.02 5.94 -13.18
N GLY A 554 22.44 6.90 -14.01
CA GLY A 554 23.55 6.72 -14.96
C GLY A 554 24.23 7.99 -15.46
N PHE A 555 25.53 8.14 -15.20
CA PHE A 555 26.31 9.36 -15.52
C PHE A 555 26.36 9.72 -17.01
N GLY A 556 25.78 10.88 -17.37
CA GLY A 556 26.28 11.73 -18.46
C GLY A 556 25.63 11.57 -19.83
N GLY A 557 24.40 12.07 -19.99
CA GLY A 557 23.76 12.32 -21.29
C GLY A 557 23.06 13.68 -21.30
N GLY A 558 23.10 14.40 -22.43
CA GLY A 558 22.38 15.68 -22.56
C GLY A 558 20.87 15.46 -22.68
N GLY A 559 20.07 16.20 -21.91
CA GLY A 559 18.65 15.93 -21.71
C GLY A 559 17.78 15.95 -22.97
N MET A 560 16.83 15.03 -23.03
CA MET A 560 15.53 15.28 -23.64
C MET A 560 14.70 16.05 -22.59
N GLN A 561 13.81 16.95 -23.02
CA GLN A 561 12.79 17.47 -22.11
C GLN A 561 11.90 16.31 -21.67
N SER A 562 11.58 16.23 -20.38
CA SER A 562 10.59 15.28 -19.91
C SER A 562 9.21 15.62 -20.49
N SER A 563 8.34 14.62 -20.53
CA SER A 563 6.89 14.81 -20.68
C SER A 563 6.12 14.15 -19.54
N SER A 564 6.78 14.01 -18.38
CA SER A 564 6.12 13.83 -17.08
C SER A 564 5.13 14.96 -16.85
N LYS A 565 4.19 14.73 -15.95
CA LYS A 565 3.14 15.70 -15.62
C LYS A 565 2.87 15.72 -14.12
N GLY A 566 3.87 15.46 -13.29
CA GLY A 566 3.62 15.19 -11.87
C GLY A 566 2.83 16.31 -11.20
N TYR A 567 1.85 15.96 -10.37
CA TYR A 567 0.82 16.87 -9.90
C TYR A 567 0.83 17.01 -8.38
N ILE A 568 0.74 18.25 -7.89
CA ILE A 568 0.53 18.54 -6.46
C ILE A 568 -0.87 19.12 -6.27
N VAL A 569 -1.69 18.50 -5.42
CA VAL A 569 -3.08 18.91 -5.15
C VAL A 569 -3.32 19.03 -3.65
N ILE A 570 -3.45 20.27 -3.16
CA ILE A 570 -3.66 20.59 -1.74
C ILE A 570 -5.11 21.01 -1.50
N THR A 571 -5.86 20.18 -0.79
CA THR A 571 -7.24 20.43 -0.37
C THR A 571 -7.37 20.68 1.14
N GLY A 572 -6.39 20.27 1.95
CA GLY A 572 -6.44 20.41 3.41
C GLY A 572 -5.05 20.45 4.07
N GLY A 573 -5.03 20.09 5.37
CA GLY A 573 -3.80 19.93 6.16
C GLY A 573 -3.05 21.20 6.54
N TYR A 574 -1.93 21.01 7.24
CA TYR A 574 -0.96 22.05 7.62
C TYR A 574 0.44 21.62 7.20
N HIS A 575 1.00 22.26 6.19
CA HIS A 575 2.23 21.85 5.54
C HIS A 575 3.28 22.95 5.64
N TYR A 576 4.33 22.71 6.44
CA TYR A 576 5.59 23.44 6.34
C TYR A 576 6.53 22.63 5.46
N ILE A 577 7.03 23.26 4.39
CA ILE A 577 7.86 22.65 3.37
C ILE A 577 9.12 23.52 3.25
N SER A 578 10.31 22.92 3.20
CA SER A 578 11.54 23.69 3.03
C SER A 578 12.63 22.93 2.29
N ALA A 579 13.50 23.68 1.63
CA ALA A 579 14.61 23.15 0.84
C ALA A 579 15.84 24.07 0.96
N SER A 580 17.04 23.50 0.83
CA SER A 580 18.26 24.29 0.60
C SER A 580 19.40 23.49 -0.03
N GLY A 581 19.63 23.74 -1.32
CA GLY A 581 20.65 23.11 -2.17
C GLY A 581 21.31 24.08 -3.15
N ASN A 582 21.58 23.63 -4.38
CA ASN A 582 22.28 24.40 -5.43
C ASN A 582 21.56 24.50 -6.80
N ASP A 583 20.45 23.79 -7.00
CA ASP A 583 19.34 24.10 -7.92
C ASP A 583 18.13 23.46 -7.19
N ILE A 584 17.20 24.26 -6.64
CA ILE A 584 16.16 23.74 -5.74
C ILE A 584 14.85 24.47 -5.87
N ASP A 585 13.76 23.72 -5.75
CA ASP A 585 12.41 24.22 -5.56
C ASP A 585 11.77 23.64 -4.29
N VAL A 586 11.25 24.54 -3.45
CA VAL A 586 10.53 24.10 -2.25
C VAL A 586 9.23 23.35 -2.62
N LEU A 587 8.71 23.55 -3.83
CA LEU A 587 7.57 22.84 -4.40
C LEU A 587 7.76 22.78 -5.92
N ASP A 588 8.21 21.64 -6.47
CA ASP A 588 8.23 21.37 -7.91
C ASP A 588 6.97 20.60 -8.35
N ALA A 589 6.50 20.87 -9.56
CA ALA A 589 5.56 20.00 -10.26
C ALA A 589 5.75 20.08 -11.79
N ASN A 590 6.24 18.99 -12.40
CA ASN A 590 6.33 18.84 -13.85
C ASN A 590 4.93 18.90 -14.56
N GLY A 591 3.84 18.83 -13.80
CA GLY A 591 2.47 19.09 -14.22
C GLY A 591 1.96 20.45 -13.77
N THR A 592 1.04 20.46 -12.80
CA THR A 592 0.45 21.67 -12.18
C THR A 592 0.40 21.50 -10.67
N ALA A 593 0.64 22.56 -9.92
CA ALA A 593 0.20 22.63 -8.52
C ALA A 593 -1.22 23.24 -8.40
N LYS A 594 -2.01 22.79 -7.43
CA LYS A 594 -3.34 23.35 -7.12
C LYS A 594 -3.57 23.40 -5.62
N GLN A 595 -4.02 24.54 -5.09
CA GLN A 595 -4.42 24.69 -3.69
C GLN A 595 -5.85 25.24 -3.57
N SER A 596 -6.77 24.42 -3.06
CA SER A 596 -8.15 24.82 -2.75
C SER A 596 -8.41 24.99 -1.25
N GLY A 597 -7.54 24.45 -0.39
CA GLY A 597 -7.67 24.53 1.06
C GLY A 597 -6.33 24.44 1.79
N GLY A 598 -6.37 23.99 3.04
CA GLY A 598 -5.17 23.82 3.86
C GLY A 598 -4.42 25.09 4.23
N VAL A 599 -3.27 24.89 4.89
CA VAL A 599 -2.25 25.91 5.16
C VAL A 599 -0.92 25.41 4.59
N VAL A 600 -0.37 26.12 3.62
CA VAL A 600 0.91 25.79 2.97
C VAL A 600 1.92 26.90 3.23
N ILE A 601 3.10 26.51 3.71
CA ILE A 601 4.19 27.40 4.07
C ILE A 601 5.47 26.87 3.43
N VAL A 602 5.94 27.52 2.37
CA VAL A 602 7.18 27.17 1.67
C VAL A 602 8.31 28.10 2.12
N GLU A 603 9.47 27.56 2.50
CA GLU A 603 10.60 28.36 2.97
C GLU A 603 11.97 27.90 2.42
N ILE A 604 12.78 28.87 1.98
CA ILE A 604 14.23 28.72 1.78
C ILE A 604 14.93 29.33 3.01
N PRO A 605 15.33 28.53 4.02
CA PRO A 605 15.72 29.05 5.34
C PRO A 605 17.14 29.62 5.38
N ALA A 606 17.95 29.34 4.36
CA ALA A 606 19.24 29.98 4.12
C ALA A 606 19.39 30.21 2.63
N SER A 607 19.82 31.40 2.21
CA SER A 607 20.17 31.66 0.82
C SER A 607 21.24 30.67 0.38
N SER A 608 20.93 29.87 -0.65
CA SER A 608 21.91 29.09 -1.39
C SER A 608 23.05 29.99 -1.86
N GLY A 609 24.21 29.39 -2.10
CA GLY A 609 25.42 30.13 -2.46
C GLY A 609 25.38 30.70 -3.87
N GLY A 610 24.53 31.71 -4.11
CA GLY A 610 24.38 32.45 -5.37
C GLY A 610 24.38 31.57 -6.61
N MET A 611 23.31 30.80 -6.81
CA MET A 611 23.18 29.80 -7.87
C MET A 611 23.60 30.34 -9.25
N GLY A 612 24.35 29.52 -9.99
CA GLY A 612 25.09 29.91 -11.19
C GLY A 612 24.24 30.17 -12.44
N GLY A 613 22.95 30.49 -12.28
CA GLY A 613 21.96 30.74 -13.34
C GLY A 613 22.29 31.95 -14.20
N GLY A 614 23.25 31.78 -15.12
CA GLY A 614 23.66 32.81 -16.07
C GLY A 614 22.50 33.23 -16.96
N SER A 615 21.92 34.40 -16.68
CA SER A 615 20.66 34.86 -17.26
C SER A 615 20.63 34.73 -18.79
N ARG A 616 19.74 33.86 -19.32
CA ARG A 616 19.53 33.71 -20.76
C ARG A 616 19.11 35.07 -21.34
N PRO A 617 19.89 35.70 -22.25
CA PRO A 617 19.64 37.10 -22.62
C PRO A 617 18.30 37.30 -23.34
N GLY A 618 17.28 37.75 -22.60
CA GLY A 618 15.96 38.08 -23.14
C GLY A 618 14.75 37.70 -22.28
N GLN A 619 14.90 36.89 -21.22
CA GLN A 619 13.75 36.30 -20.50
C GLN A 619 13.75 36.49 -18.96
N SER A 620 14.53 37.44 -18.42
CA SER A 620 14.31 37.89 -17.03
C SER A 620 13.04 38.75 -16.95
N GLY A 621 11.98 38.19 -16.36
CA GLY A 621 10.64 38.79 -16.29
C GLY A 621 10.29 39.25 -14.88
N SER A 622 10.64 40.49 -14.51
CA SER A 622 10.15 41.07 -13.26
C SER A 622 8.65 41.37 -13.39
N SER A 623 7.83 40.59 -12.68
CA SER A 623 6.40 40.84 -12.54
C SER A 623 6.12 41.45 -11.16
N GLY A 624 5.41 42.58 -11.13
CA GLY A 624 5.22 43.36 -9.91
C GLY A 624 6.52 43.91 -9.33
N SER A 625 6.82 43.56 -8.08
CA SER A 625 8.03 44.00 -7.36
C SER A 625 9.10 42.91 -7.24
N CYS A 626 8.84 41.72 -7.77
CA CYS A 626 9.60 40.50 -7.50
C CYS A 626 10.55 40.12 -8.65
N SER A 627 11.50 39.24 -8.36
CA SER A 627 12.56 38.80 -9.27
C SER A 627 12.51 37.30 -9.55
N THR A 628 12.35 36.92 -10.82
CA THR A 628 12.59 35.53 -11.24
C THR A 628 14.06 35.33 -11.54
N ASN A 629 14.49 34.09 -11.34
CA ASN A 629 15.65 33.47 -11.94
C ASN A 629 15.19 32.49 -13.04
N MET A 630 16.06 31.54 -13.38
CA MET A 630 15.80 30.35 -14.20
C MET A 630 16.73 29.24 -13.65
N ALA A 631 16.64 29.03 -12.33
CA ALA A 631 17.57 28.27 -11.47
C ALA A 631 16.96 28.06 -10.06
N GLY A 632 15.68 27.66 -10.05
CA GLY A 632 14.84 27.25 -8.91
C GLY A 632 14.52 28.28 -7.81
N GLY A 633 13.52 28.03 -6.99
CA GLY A 633 13.25 28.82 -5.79
C GLY A 633 12.20 28.24 -4.84
N LEU A 634 11.08 28.96 -4.69
CA LEU A 634 10.00 28.56 -3.78
C LEU A 634 8.97 27.67 -4.46
N ILE A 635 8.87 27.78 -5.78
CA ILE A 635 7.85 27.18 -6.64
C ILE A 635 8.41 27.19 -8.07
N ASP A 636 8.48 26.01 -8.68
CA ASP A 636 8.43 25.83 -10.13
C ASP A 636 7.27 24.90 -10.48
N THR A 637 6.54 25.19 -11.55
CA THR A 637 5.59 24.23 -12.13
C THR A 637 5.45 24.45 -13.64
N ASP A 638 5.53 23.38 -14.40
CA ASP A 638 5.66 23.43 -15.87
C ASP A 638 4.36 23.91 -16.56
N ASN A 639 3.20 23.78 -15.88
CA ASN A 639 1.87 24.19 -16.40
C ASN A 639 1.04 25.07 -15.43
N GLY A 640 1.60 25.50 -14.29
CA GLY A 640 1.08 26.58 -13.44
C GLY A 640 0.46 26.16 -12.09
N PHE A 641 0.63 27.02 -11.08
CA PHE A 641 0.13 26.90 -9.71
C PHE A 641 -1.14 27.73 -9.47
N THR A 642 -2.28 27.06 -9.31
CA THR A 642 -3.57 27.72 -9.05
C THR A 642 -3.96 27.69 -7.58
N ILE A 643 -4.12 28.84 -6.93
CA ILE A 643 -4.62 28.96 -5.55
C ILE A 643 -6.05 29.54 -5.55
N THR A 644 -7.03 28.75 -5.14
CA THR A 644 -8.46 29.15 -5.01
C THR A 644 -8.94 29.29 -3.57
N GLY A 645 -8.20 28.77 -2.59
CA GLY A 645 -8.58 28.84 -1.17
C GLY A 645 -7.41 28.58 -0.21
N GLY A 646 -7.72 28.25 1.05
CA GLY A 646 -6.73 27.99 2.09
C GLY A 646 -5.90 29.21 2.51
N VAL A 647 -4.66 28.95 2.92
CA VAL A 647 -3.61 29.93 3.21
C VAL A 647 -2.34 29.48 2.48
N PHE A 648 -1.71 30.41 1.76
CA PHE A 648 -0.35 30.24 1.24
C PHE A 648 0.55 31.37 1.76
N LEU A 649 1.76 31.02 2.22
CA LEU A 649 2.82 31.96 2.58
C LEU A 649 4.18 31.38 2.13
N GLY A 650 4.87 32.06 1.21
CA GLY A 650 6.21 31.64 0.76
C GLY A 650 7.30 32.61 1.19
N PHE A 651 8.42 32.09 1.72
CA PHE A 651 9.50 32.87 2.31
C PHE A 651 10.85 32.55 1.65
N GLY A 652 11.33 33.46 0.79
CA GLY A 652 12.60 33.27 0.09
C GLY A 652 13.16 34.55 -0.52
N SER A 653 13.97 34.39 -1.56
CA SER A 653 14.52 35.52 -2.33
C SER A 653 14.40 35.38 -3.85
N GLN A 654 13.86 34.25 -4.31
CA GLN A 654 13.78 33.83 -5.71
C GLN A 654 12.65 32.79 -5.88
N THR A 655 12.11 32.64 -7.09
CA THR A 655 11.01 31.73 -7.46
C THR A 655 10.88 31.73 -8.99
N GLU A 656 10.49 30.61 -9.59
CA GLU A 656 10.17 30.54 -11.02
C GLU A 656 8.74 31.08 -11.25
N GLU A 657 7.76 30.60 -10.45
CA GLU A 657 6.34 30.98 -10.59
C GLU A 657 5.83 32.03 -9.58
N TYR A 658 4.81 32.80 -9.98
CA TYR A 658 4.09 33.79 -9.16
C TYR A 658 2.57 33.54 -9.06
N PRO A 659 2.05 32.91 -8.00
CA PRO A 659 0.61 32.93 -7.71
C PRO A 659 0.15 34.35 -7.31
N ASN A 660 0.73 34.94 -6.26
CA ASN A 660 0.77 36.38 -5.98
C ASN A 660 2.07 36.70 -5.21
N CYS A 661 2.65 37.88 -5.41
CA CYS A 661 3.96 38.24 -4.82
C CYS A 661 4.03 39.69 -4.31
N THR A 662 4.80 39.91 -3.24
CA THR A 662 5.33 41.22 -2.88
C THR A 662 6.78 41.09 -2.38
N ALA A 663 7.68 41.90 -2.93
CA ALA A 663 9.06 41.99 -2.44
C ALA A 663 9.15 42.79 -1.12
N THR A 664 8.64 42.17 -0.05
CA THR A 664 8.81 42.60 1.32
C THR A 664 10.00 41.86 1.92
N SER A 665 11.08 42.57 2.22
CA SER A 665 12.21 42.00 2.95
C SER A 665 11.80 41.62 4.38
N TYR A 666 12.20 40.43 4.82
CA TYR A 666 11.77 39.82 6.07
C TYR A 666 12.94 39.27 6.89
N THR A 667 12.73 39.14 8.20
CA THR A 667 13.77 38.74 9.17
C THR A 667 13.35 37.50 9.94
N ALA A 668 14.29 36.57 10.13
CA ALA A 668 14.11 35.33 10.88
C ALA A 668 13.47 35.55 12.26
N GLY A 669 12.55 34.67 12.64
CA GLY A 669 11.84 34.70 13.92
C GLY A 669 10.86 35.87 14.10
N THR A 670 10.73 36.77 13.11
CA THR A 670 9.69 37.81 13.09
C THR A 670 8.48 37.29 12.32
N ALA A 671 7.26 37.47 12.87
CA ALA A 671 6.06 36.98 12.21
C ALA A 671 5.59 37.91 11.09
N TYR A 672 5.23 37.33 9.94
CA TYR A 672 4.67 38.02 8.78
C TYR A 672 3.44 37.29 8.23
N GLY A 673 2.55 38.05 7.58
CA GLY A 673 1.29 37.54 7.03
C GLY A 673 0.20 38.61 7.07
N SER A 674 -1.04 38.17 7.25
CA SER A 674 -2.22 39.03 7.39
C SER A 674 -2.65 39.17 8.86
N ALA A 675 -3.74 39.91 9.10
CA ALA A 675 -4.37 39.95 10.42
C ALA A 675 -5.00 38.60 10.85
N SER A 676 -5.19 37.65 9.94
CA SER A 676 -5.87 36.37 10.18
C SER A 676 -4.95 35.15 10.17
N ALA A 677 -3.80 35.23 9.48
CA ALA A 677 -2.86 34.13 9.28
C ALA A 677 -1.43 34.68 9.19
N ALA A 678 -0.48 34.12 9.94
CA ALA A 678 0.91 34.57 9.96
C ALA A 678 1.90 33.43 10.30
N PHE A 679 3.15 33.58 9.87
CA PHE A 679 4.24 32.65 10.14
C PHE A 679 5.53 33.40 10.49
N ALA A 680 6.40 32.79 11.29
CA ALA A 680 7.71 33.33 11.66
C ALA A 680 8.82 32.45 11.05
N PRO A 681 9.38 32.82 9.88
CA PRO A 681 10.35 31.99 9.17
C PRO A 681 11.65 31.78 9.95
N LYS A 682 12.32 30.67 9.64
CA LYS A 682 13.62 30.25 10.18
C LYS A 682 14.78 31.09 9.59
N GLY A 683 14.64 31.54 8.35
CA GLY A 683 15.57 32.34 7.56
C GLY A 683 15.16 33.80 7.40
N SER A 684 15.95 34.54 6.63
CA SER A 684 15.70 35.95 6.26
C SER A 684 15.89 36.12 4.76
N GLY A 685 15.09 36.96 4.10
CA GLY A 685 15.06 37.07 2.64
C GLY A 685 14.42 38.36 2.14
N SER A 686 14.31 38.49 0.81
CA SER A 686 13.84 39.69 0.14
C SER A 686 12.36 39.68 -0.25
N MET A 687 11.72 38.50 -0.25
CA MET A 687 10.44 38.26 -0.92
C MET A 687 9.47 37.44 -0.07
N ILE A 688 8.19 37.84 -0.08
CA ILE A 688 7.10 37.04 0.48
C ILE A 688 6.05 36.76 -0.62
N LEU A 689 5.83 35.48 -0.91
CA LEU A 689 4.69 35.02 -1.72
C LEU A 689 3.48 34.82 -0.81
N TYR A 690 2.27 34.95 -1.36
CA TYR A 690 1.05 34.70 -0.59
C TYR A 690 -0.13 34.28 -1.46
N GLY A 691 -1.19 33.75 -0.85
CA GLY A 691 -2.38 33.34 -1.58
C GLY A 691 -3.55 32.88 -0.69
N GLY A 692 -4.65 32.53 -1.36
CA GLY A 692 -5.89 32.10 -0.72
C GLY A 692 -6.52 33.23 0.08
N SER A 693 -6.78 32.98 1.37
CA SER A 693 -7.32 33.97 2.30
C SER A 693 -6.32 35.07 2.71
N VAL A 694 -5.02 34.91 2.42
CA VAL A 694 -4.03 35.98 2.57
C VAL A 694 -4.00 36.80 1.28
N THR A 695 -4.52 38.02 1.32
CA THR A 695 -4.57 38.95 0.17
C THR A 695 -3.51 40.06 0.22
N SER A 696 -2.79 40.17 1.34
CA SER A 696 -1.69 41.12 1.54
C SER A 696 -0.83 40.68 2.74
N VAL A 697 0.46 41.03 2.73
CA VAL A 697 1.42 40.67 3.78
C VAL A 697 2.05 41.89 4.44
N ALA A 698 2.20 41.81 5.76
CA ALA A 698 2.89 42.78 6.61
C ALA A 698 3.56 42.06 7.79
N GLN A 699 4.33 42.79 8.62
CA GLN A 699 4.75 42.29 9.93
C GLN A 699 3.54 42.18 10.87
N VAL A 700 3.37 41.05 11.55
CA VAL A 700 2.20 40.74 12.39
C VAL A 700 2.60 40.65 13.86
N ASN A 701 1.83 41.31 14.73
CA ASN A 701 1.88 41.05 16.17
C ASN A 701 0.97 39.84 16.47
N THR A 702 1.58 38.70 16.81
CA THR A 702 0.89 37.42 17.07
C THR A 702 0.25 37.32 18.47
N SER A 703 0.34 38.37 19.29
CA SER A 703 -0.30 38.39 20.61
C SER A 703 -1.82 38.22 20.50
N GLY A 704 -2.34 37.12 21.09
CA GLY A 704 -3.75 36.76 21.03
C GLY A 704 -4.18 35.95 19.79
N MET A 705 -3.23 35.49 18.96
CA MET A 705 -3.48 34.50 17.92
C MET A 705 -3.43 33.07 18.48
N GLN A 706 -4.20 32.16 17.88
CA GLN A 706 -4.06 30.72 18.08
C GLN A 706 -2.84 30.20 17.31
N THR A 707 -2.35 28.99 17.65
CA THR A 707 -1.16 28.39 17.02
C THR A 707 -1.36 26.93 16.64
N VAL A 708 -0.89 26.56 15.45
CA VAL A 708 -0.50 25.18 15.14
C VAL A 708 1.03 25.09 15.23
N GLU A 709 1.53 24.05 15.87
CA GLU A 709 2.95 23.76 16.01
C GLU A 709 3.31 22.60 15.11
N PHE A 710 4.23 22.83 14.18
CA PHE A 710 4.74 21.82 13.27
C PHE A 710 5.67 20.85 14.03
N PRO A 711 5.87 19.61 13.53
CA PRO A 711 6.73 18.62 14.19
C PRO A 711 8.18 19.07 14.43
N ASN A 712 8.68 20.01 13.63
CA ASN A 712 10.01 20.63 13.80
C ASN A 712 10.03 21.81 14.82
N GLY A 713 8.92 22.09 15.50
CA GLY A 713 8.77 23.16 16.50
C GLY A 713 8.47 24.56 15.95
N LEU A 714 8.40 24.74 14.63
CA LEU A 714 7.95 26.01 14.01
C LEU A 714 6.45 26.21 14.23
N LYS A 715 5.98 27.46 14.17
CA LYS A 715 4.59 27.80 14.56
C LYS A 715 3.88 28.65 13.51
N TYR A 716 2.75 28.14 13.04
CA TYR A 716 1.76 28.88 12.28
C TYR A 716 0.78 29.55 13.25
N TYR A 717 0.44 30.81 13.01
CA TYR A 717 -0.43 31.63 13.85
C TYR A 717 -1.70 32.01 13.10
N TYR A 718 -2.88 31.86 13.72
CA TYR A 718 -4.18 32.20 13.12
C TYR A 718 -5.17 32.84 14.11
N LYS A 719 -6.37 33.21 13.65
CA LYS A 719 -7.46 33.78 14.48
C LYS A 719 -8.80 33.11 14.21
#